data_AF-A0A916WYY4-F1
#
_entry.id   AF-A0A916WYY4-F1
#
_cell.length_a   1.000
_cell.length_b   1.000
_cell.length_c   1.000
_cell.angle_alpha   90.00
_cell.angle_beta   90.00
_cell.angle_gamma   90.00
#
_symmetry.space_group_name_H-M   'P 1'
#
loop_
_entity.id
_entity.type
_entity.pdbx_description
1 polymer ?
#
loop_
_entity_poly.entity_id
_entity_poly.type
_entity_poly.pdbx_seq_one_letter_code
_entity_poly.pdbx_strand_id
1 'polypeptide(L)'
;MMGTGRRRALRAATTVIVAAVLALVGAGAVGASPAASPLNAHLSRAPYLTDLVGLGVAVNFATDRSATNATVTYGPVTTAGCTLATTLVPSRKSVTVGTVSEYQWTAHLSLPTTGTYCYRVFLDGTDLMAGNPSPTFVTQQQPGDTSPFTFDVMGDWGMVNADGTNPDAANVMSQVAASGARFMVTVGDNGYPSGNQVNYGDLQQTGASTSAIFGPRFWTVPSPNTPIFTAAGNHGLSGTSHTDLTTWTQDSAVAGSNGRYQDDVYCCVNGTFSSHYASEWYAFTAGGARFYVLDAAWGDTNKGTATPYANDAAAHWAPGAPEYQWLLADLASHPTQLKFAFFHYPLYADNLTQSSDTYLSGPNNLEGVLGAHGVQMVFNGHAHLYQRNLPSAPGMPVSYVTGGGGGTLEPVGPCSPVDAYGRGWSPTKSSGTACGAATRPASGTQVYHFLKVTVSGTQVTVAPTDSLGRTFDVQTYQFPLSAGQPPAGPVFADDFEAGNMGAWSSSAGLIVESDLVHAGSLAARGNTTNGATYAKKSLPGRYADGYGQVWFAIVSQQAQVNLLRLRDASGASLAYAYVTAGGHLGIHNDSTGSSVTSTVTVTPGWHALEVRRAVDTTAGTATGRLEVWLDGAPVASLSSAAADVGTAPNAALQIGDTQTGRTYDVAFDDASFAPTWMAPNAVAASNALSSDLRAVALRPGVR
;
A
#
# COMPACT_ATOMS: atom_id res chain seq x y z
N MET A 1 -31.27 -73.43 -19.07
CA MET A 1 -29.97 -74.14 -19.01
C MET A 1 -28.86 -73.11 -19.20
N MET A 2 -27.94 -73.07 -18.23
CA MET A 2 -26.50 -72.68 -18.28
C MET A 2 -26.12 -71.41 -19.05
N GLY A 3 -25.60 -70.35 -18.42
CA GLY A 3 -24.25 -70.25 -17.82
C GLY A 3 -23.28 -69.79 -18.92
N THR A 4 -22.50 -68.70 -18.88
CA THR A 4 -21.58 -68.08 -17.90
C THR A 4 -21.13 -66.76 -18.57
N GLY A 5 -20.94 -65.58 -17.98
CA GLY A 5 -20.20 -65.22 -16.77
C GLY A 5 -18.95 -64.38 -17.14
N ARG A 6 -19.01 -63.03 -17.00
CA ARG A 6 -18.06 -62.15 -16.27
C ARG A 6 -17.91 -60.72 -16.83
N ARG A 7 -18.30 -59.79 -15.95
CA ARG A 7 -17.65 -58.52 -15.53
C ARG A 7 -17.45 -57.40 -16.57
N ARG A 8 -18.22 -56.32 -16.41
CA ARG A 8 -17.74 -54.95 -16.64
C ARG A 8 -18.09 -54.05 -15.45
N ALA A 9 -17.11 -53.23 -15.11
CA ALA A 9 -17.01 -52.40 -13.92
C ALA A 9 -18.02 -51.25 -13.91
N LEU A 10 -18.49 -50.89 -12.71
CA LEU A 10 -19.17 -49.63 -12.44
C LEU A 10 -18.22 -48.46 -12.65
N ARG A 11 -18.66 -47.45 -13.40
CA ARG A 11 -18.26 -46.04 -13.22
C ARG A 11 -19.52 -45.25 -12.91
N ALA A 12 -19.61 -44.75 -11.69
CA ALA A 12 -20.61 -43.77 -11.28
C ALA A 12 -20.27 -42.43 -11.94
N ALA A 13 -21.24 -41.86 -12.66
CA ALA A 13 -21.18 -40.49 -13.15
C ALA A 13 -21.94 -39.62 -12.14
N THR A 14 -21.22 -38.74 -11.44
CA THR A 14 -21.79 -37.72 -10.56
C THR A 14 -22.25 -36.54 -11.41
N THR A 15 -23.56 -36.34 -11.52
CA THR A 15 -24.17 -35.18 -12.18
C THR A 15 -24.01 -33.96 -11.28
N VAL A 16 -23.23 -32.97 -11.71
CA VAL A 16 -23.20 -31.64 -11.10
C VAL A 16 -24.34 -30.82 -11.70
N ILE A 17 -25.33 -30.49 -10.88
CA ILE A 17 -26.40 -29.56 -11.24
C ILE A 17 -25.86 -28.13 -11.07
N VAL A 18 -25.62 -27.44 -12.18
CA VAL A 18 -25.39 -25.99 -12.20
C VAL A 18 -26.75 -25.30 -12.25
N ALA A 19 -27.17 -24.70 -11.14
CA ALA A 19 -28.37 -23.86 -11.10
C ALA A 19 -28.04 -22.49 -11.72
N ALA A 20 -28.51 -22.24 -12.94
CA ALA A 20 -28.50 -20.93 -13.54
C ALA A 20 -29.62 -20.07 -12.92
N VAL A 21 -29.26 -19.08 -12.11
CA VAL A 21 -30.20 -18.04 -11.65
C VAL A 21 -30.26 -16.98 -12.75
N LEU A 22 -31.32 -17.04 -13.57
CA LEU A 22 -31.68 -15.93 -14.47
C LEU A 22 -32.32 -14.82 -13.62
N ALA A 23 -31.59 -13.75 -13.35
CA ALA A 23 -32.18 -12.52 -12.84
C ALA A 23 -32.82 -11.76 -14.01
N LEU A 24 -34.15 -11.79 -14.10
CA LEU A 24 -34.89 -10.83 -14.93
C LEU A 24 -34.79 -9.44 -14.28
N VAL A 25 -33.94 -8.58 -14.84
CA VAL A 25 -33.98 -7.14 -14.54
C VAL A 25 -35.04 -6.52 -15.44
N GLY A 26 -36.19 -6.17 -14.86
CA GLY A 26 -37.19 -5.35 -15.52
C GLY A 26 -36.63 -3.94 -15.73
N ALA A 27 -36.56 -3.48 -16.97
CA ALA A 27 -36.27 -2.10 -17.31
C ALA A 27 -37.45 -1.21 -16.85
N GLY A 28 -37.41 -0.77 -15.59
CA GLY A 28 -38.25 0.32 -15.12
C GLY A 28 -37.79 1.61 -15.77
N ALA A 29 -38.70 2.34 -16.41
CA ALA A 29 -38.44 3.68 -16.92
C ALA A 29 -37.99 4.57 -15.75
N VAL A 30 -36.74 5.01 -15.78
CA VAL A 30 -36.19 5.96 -14.81
C VAL A 30 -36.92 7.29 -15.03
N GLY A 31 -37.79 7.67 -14.10
CA GLY A 31 -38.40 9.00 -14.11
C GLY A 31 -37.30 10.05 -14.11
N ALA A 32 -37.37 11.02 -15.02
CA ALA A 32 -36.41 12.12 -15.09
C ALA A 32 -36.33 12.81 -13.72
N SER A 33 -35.15 12.76 -13.09
CA SER A 33 -34.89 13.55 -11.90
C SER A 33 -35.04 15.03 -12.25
N PRO A 34 -35.60 15.87 -11.37
CA PRO A 34 -35.62 17.31 -11.60
C PRO A 34 -34.18 17.80 -11.83
N ALA A 35 -33.98 18.64 -12.84
CA ALA A 35 -32.66 19.22 -13.12
C ALA A 35 -32.15 19.94 -11.85
N ALA A 36 -30.91 19.67 -11.46
CA ALA A 36 -30.27 20.31 -10.31
C ALA A 36 -30.33 21.84 -10.46
N SER A 37 -30.57 22.53 -9.35
CA SER A 37 -30.53 24.00 -9.34
C SER A 37 -29.09 24.46 -9.56
N PRO A 38 -28.85 25.63 -10.18
CA PRO A 38 -27.51 26.19 -10.24
C PRO A 38 -26.92 26.34 -8.83
N LEU A 39 -25.63 26.02 -8.68
CA LEU A 39 -24.87 26.31 -7.46
C LEU A 39 -24.69 27.83 -7.29
N ASN A 40 -24.38 28.28 -6.08
CA ASN A 40 -24.11 29.69 -5.83
C ASN A 40 -22.88 30.16 -6.62
N ALA A 41 -22.92 31.38 -7.17
CA ALA A 41 -21.85 31.93 -7.99
C ALA A 41 -20.51 32.12 -7.23
N HIS A 42 -20.54 32.24 -5.90
CA HIS A 42 -19.32 32.31 -5.09
C HIS A 42 -18.59 30.97 -4.99
N LEU A 43 -19.23 29.86 -5.32
CA LEU A 43 -18.63 28.53 -5.29
C LEU A 43 -17.84 28.32 -6.59
N SER A 44 -16.52 28.18 -6.48
CA SER A 44 -15.65 27.90 -7.61
C SER A 44 -15.38 26.40 -7.77
N ARG A 45 -15.30 25.62 -6.68
CA ARG A 45 -15.31 24.15 -6.73
C ARG A 45 -16.44 23.61 -5.89
N ALA A 46 -17.27 22.74 -6.49
CA ALA A 46 -18.29 22.02 -5.76
C ALA A 46 -17.67 21.22 -4.61
N PRO A 47 -18.39 21.02 -3.49
CA PRO A 47 -17.81 20.32 -2.36
C PRO A 47 -17.46 18.88 -2.71
N TYR A 48 -16.31 18.42 -2.24
CA TYR A 48 -15.82 17.07 -2.46
C TYR A 48 -15.26 16.46 -1.18
N LEU A 49 -15.38 15.14 -1.08
CA LEU A 49 -14.99 14.38 0.10
C LEU A 49 -13.63 13.69 -0.11
N THR A 50 -12.77 13.73 0.90
CA THR A 50 -11.52 12.95 0.97
C THR A 50 -11.37 12.33 2.37
N ASP A 51 -10.37 11.46 2.55
CA ASP A 51 -9.94 10.99 3.89
C ASP A 51 -11.06 10.34 4.73
N LEU A 52 -11.94 9.54 4.08
CA LEU A 52 -12.99 8.80 4.79
C LEU A 52 -12.40 7.57 5.51
N VAL A 53 -11.82 7.78 6.69
CA VAL A 53 -11.18 6.76 7.53
C VAL A 53 -11.84 6.69 8.90
N GLY A 54 -12.28 5.50 9.30
CA GLY A 54 -12.98 5.30 10.58
C GLY A 54 -14.23 6.18 10.69
N LEU A 55 -14.21 7.14 11.62
CA LEU A 55 -15.28 8.14 11.82
C LEU A 55 -14.83 9.56 11.42
N GLY A 56 -13.73 9.67 10.67
CA GLY A 56 -13.25 10.91 10.07
C GLY A 56 -13.63 11.04 8.60
N VAL A 57 -13.82 12.27 8.13
CA VAL A 57 -13.90 12.62 6.69
C VAL A 57 -13.51 14.08 6.52
N ALA A 58 -12.86 14.42 5.41
CA ALA A 58 -12.61 15.81 5.03
C ALA A 58 -13.65 16.29 4.01
N VAL A 59 -14.25 17.44 4.27
CA VAL A 59 -15.09 18.19 3.32
C VAL A 59 -14.26 19.33 2.75
N ASN A 60 -14.01 19.27 1.45
CA ASN A 60 -13.24 20.26 0.71
C ASN A 60 -14.17 21.04 -0.23
N PHE A 61 -13.88 22.31 -0.50
CA PHE A 61 -14.58 23.12 -1.52
C PHE A 61 -13.73 24.35 -1.85
N ALA A 62 -14.06 25.08 -2.92
CA ALA A 62 -13.39 26.34 -3.21
C ALA A 62 -14.39 27.45 -3.52
N THR A 63 -14.00 28.68 -3.20
CA THR A 63 -14.79 29.87 -3.43
C THR A 63 -13.98 30.96 -4.12
N ASP A 64 -14.67 31.94 -4.68
CA ASP A 64 -14.06 33.24 -4.94
C ASP A 64 -13.55 33.90 -3.63
N ARG A 65 -12.92 35.07 -3.76
CA ARG A 65 -12.38 35.83 -2.63
C ARG A 65 -13.30 36.94 -2.12
N SER A 66 -14.61 36.84 -2.38
CA SER A 66 -15.58 37.84 -1.91
C SER A 66 -15.68 37.90 -0.38
N ALA A 67 -15.39 36.79 0.30
CA ALA A 67 -15.29 36.74 1.76
C ALA A 67 -14.15 35.83 2.23
N THR A 68 -13.81 36.01 3.51
CA THR A 68 -12.69 35.34 4.19
C THR A 68 -13.14 34.37 5.28
N ASN A 69 -14.45 34.19 5.46
CA ASN A 69 -15.04 33.29 6.44
C ASN A 69 -15.96 32.30 5.72
N ALA A 70 -15.70 31.01 5.88
CA ALA A 70 -16.58 29.95 5.44
C ALA A 70 -17.00 29.07 6.63
N THR A 71 -18.08 28.32 6.48
CA THR A 71 -18.47 27.29 7.46
C THR A 71 -18.95 26.03 6.77
N VAL A 72 -18.77 24.89 7.44
CA VAL A 72 -19.37 23.61 7.08
C VAL A 72 -20.33 23.23 8.20
N THR A 73 -21.59 23.02 7.87
CA THR A 73 -22.57 22.45 8.80
C THR A 73 -22.81 20.99 8.44
N TYR A 74 -22.95 20.10 9.41
CA TYR A 74 -23.18 18.69 9.18
C TYR A 74 -23.97 18.03 10.31
N GLY A 75 -24.47 16.83 10.03
CA GLY A 75 -25.07 15.96 11.03
C GLY A 75 -25.71 14.71 10.42
N PRO A 76 -26.34 13.87 11.25
CA PRO A 76 -26.86 12.59 10.81
C PRO A 76 -28.07 12.75 9.88
N VAL A 77 -28.19 11.83 8.94
CA VAL A 77 -29.43 11.61 8.19
C VAL A 77 -30.29 10.66 8.99
N THR A 78 -31.48 11.12 9.37
CA THR A 78 -32.47 10.32 10.13
C THR A 78 -33.72 10.09 9.28
N THR A 79 -34.73 9.40 9.82
CA THR A 79 -36.05 9.29 9.17
C THR A 79 -36.73 10.64 8.94
N ALA A 80 -36.35 11.69 9.69
CA ALA A 80 -36.81 13.06 9.48
C ALA A 80 -36.01 13.82 8.40
N GLY A 81 -35.01 13.17 7.79
CA GLY A 81 -34.12 13.75 6.79
C GLY A 81 -32.79 14.22 7.38
N CYS A 82 -32.12 15.11 6.64
CA CYS A 82 -30.83 15.70 6.99
C CYS A 82 -30.96 16.66 8.18
N THR A 83 -30.25 16.39 9.27
CA THR A 83 -30.23 17.27 10.46
C THR A 83 -28.86 17.93 10.59
N LEU A 84 -28.74 19.18 10.14
CA LEU A 84 -27.50 19.97 10.22
C LEU A 84 -27.38 20.58 11.63
N ALA A 85 -26.67 19.90 12.53
CA ALA A 85 -26.60 20.24 13.94
C ALA A 85 -25.23 20.77 14.40
N THR A 86 -24.17 20.44 13.67
CA THR A 86 -22.79 20.80 14.03
C THR A 86 -22.20 21.73 12.99
N THR A 87 -21.60 22.84 13.43
CA THR A 87 -20.94 23.82 12.56
C THR A 87 -19.45 23.84 12.83
N LEU A 88 -18.64 23.81 11.77
CA LEU A 88 -17.19 23.90 11.80
C LEU A 88 -16.71 25.05 10.91
N VAL A 89 -15.57 25.63 11.29
CA VAL A 89 -14.84 26.59 10.45
C VAL A 89 -13.73 25.80 9.72
N PRO A 90 -13.79 25.67 8.38
CA PRO A 90 -12.73 25.05 7.60
C PRO A 90 -11.43 25.85 7.66
N SER A 91 -10.30 25.17 7.49
CA SER A 91 -9.04 25.81 7.15
C SER A 91 -9.11 26.40 5.74
N ARG A 92 -8.25 27.38 5.45
CA ARG A 92 -8.23 28.11 4.17
C ARG A 92 -6.83 28.16 3.57
N LYS A 93 -6.72 27.90 2.27
CA LYS A 93 -5.51 28.12 1.47
C LYS A 93 -5.83 28.98 0.26
N SER A 94 -4.89 29.81 -0.15
CA SER A 94 -4.98 30.58 -1.40
C SER A 94 -4.59 29.68 -2.56
N VAL A 95 -5.43 29.63 -3.60
CA VAL A 95 -5.11 28.96 -4.87
C VAL A 95 -5.35 29.92 -6.04
N THR A 96 -4.80 29.59 -7.20
CA THR A 96 -5.00 30.34 -8.44
C THR A 96 -5.30 29.37 -9.57
N VAL A 97 -6.47 29.51 -10.18
CA VAL A 97 -6.84 28.79 -11.39
C VAL A 97 -6.68 29.75 -12.57
N GLY A 98 -5.70 29.49 -13.42
CA GLY A 98 -5.36 30.40 -14.53
C GLY A 98 -4.90 31.76 -14.00
N THR A 99 -5.71 32.78 -14.19
CA THR A 99 -5.49 34.13 -13.65
C THR A 99 -6.42 34.48 -12.49
N VAL A 100 -7.34 33.57 -12.14
CA VAL A 100 -8.38 33.78 -11.12
C VAL A 100 -7.86 33.31 -9.77
N SER A 101 -7.85 34.22 -8.80
CA SER A 101 -7.47 33.96 -7.42
C SER A 101 -8.68 33.49 -6.61
N GLU A 102 -8.53 32.38 -5.92
CA GLU A 102 -9.59 31.71 -5.17
C GLU A 102 -9.13 31.33 -3.76
N TYR A 103 -10.06 30.81 -2.96
CA TYR A 103 -9.79 30.15 -1.68
C TYR A 103 -10.23 28.69 -1.72
N GLN A 104 -9.31 27.78 -1.42
CA GLN A 104 -9.58 26.37 -1.15
C GLN A 104 -9.82 26.20 0.35
N TRP A 105 -10.88 25.49 0.71
CA TRP A 105 -11.32 25.27 2.08
C TRP A 105 -11.35 23.78 2.41
N THR A 106 -10.97 23.43 3.63
CA THR A 106 -11.00 22.04 4.13
C THR A 106 -11.50 21.99 5.57
N ALA A 107 -12.56 21.24 5.82
CA ALA A 107 -13.06 20.93 7.17
C ALA A 107 -12.91 19.43 7.45
N HIS A 108 -12.20 19.07 8.50
CA HIS A 108 -12.13 17.69 8.99
C HIS A 108 -13.29 17.45 9.97
N LEU A 109 -14.22 16.59 9.59
CA LEU A 109 -15.37 16.23 10.39
C LEU A 109 -15.01 15.03 11.26
N SER A 110 -15.38 15.10 12.54
CA SER A 110 -15.34 13.96 13.47
C SER A 110 -16.77 13.50 13.75
N LEU A 111 -17.11 12.30 13.28
CA LEU A 111 -18.47 11.78 13.32
C LEU A 111 -18.68 11.01 14.63
N PRO A 112 -19.76 11.27 15.39
CA PRO A 112 -19.93 10.65 16.71
C PRO A 112 -20.21 9.15 16.66
N THR A 113 -20.81 8.66 15.57
CA THR A 113 -21.20 7.25 15.38
C THR A 113 -21.22 6.87 13.90
N THR A 114 -21.20 5.58 13.60
CA THR A 114 -21.40 5.05 12.24
C THR A 114 -22.81 5.36 11.73
N GLY A 115 -22.94 5.70 10.45
CA GLY A 115 -24.23 5.99 9.83
C GLY A 115 -24.10 6.83 8.56
N THR A 116 -25.24 7.32 8.09
CA THR A 116 -25.31 8.28 6.98
C THR A 116 -25.31 9.69 7.54
N TYR A 117 -24.46 10.55 6.97
CA TYR A 117 -24.35 11.96 7.33
C TYR A 117 -24.62 12.82 6.12
N CYS A 118 -25.07 14.04 6.39
CA CYS A 118 -25.21 15.08 5.39
C CYS A 118 -24.44 16.32 5.81
N TYR A 119 -24.08 17.16 4.85
CA TYR A 119 -23.38 18.41 5.11
C TYR A 119 -23.86 19.54 4.20
N ARG A 120 -23.43 20.76 4.52
CA ARG A 120 -23.70 21.97 3.75
C ARG A 120 -22.62 23.01 3.97
N VAL A 121 -22.25 23.72 2.92
CA VAL A 121 -21.14 24.68 2.89
C VAL A 121 -21.67 26.10 2.73
N PHE A 122 -21.06 27.05 3.45
CA PHE A 122 -21.46 28.46 3.44
C PHE A 122 -20.25 29.38 3.32
N LEU A 123 -20.43 30.53 2.66
CA LEU A 123 -19.47 31.64 2.62
C LEU A 123 -20.13 32.89 3.21
N ASP A 124 -19.60 33.39 4.33
CA ASP A 124 -20.17 34.52 5.10
C ASP A 124 -21.69 34.41 5.36
N GLY A 125 -22.13 33.19 5.70
CA GLY A 125 -23.54 32.86 5.93
C GLY A 125 -24.37 32.61 4.65
N THR A 126 -23.82 32.85 3.47
CA THR A 126 -24.47 32.53 2.19
C THR A 126 -24.38 31.03 1.91
N ASP A 127 -25.53 30.39 1.69
CA ASP A 127 -25.62 28.99 1.31
C ASP A 127 -25.09 28.75 -0.11
N LEU A 128 -23.98 28.01 -0.21
CA LEU A 128 -23.32 27.77 -1.49
C LEU A 128 -23.98 26.66 -2.32
N MET A 129 -24.74 25.77 -1.67
CA MET A 129 -25.49 24.71 -2.36
C MET A 129 -26.80 25.25 -2.97
N ALA A 130 -27.22 26.46 -2.59
CA ALA A 130 -28.41 27.14 -3.10
C ALA A 130 -29.66 26.24 -3.05
N GLY A 131 -30.39 26.07 -4.15
CA GLY A 131 -31.59 25.23 -4.20
C GLY A 131 -31.33 23.71 -4.13
N ASN A 132 -30.08 23.27 -4.11
CA ASN A 132 -29.74 21.84 -4.15
C ASN A 132 -29.86 21.18 -2.77
N PRO A 133 -30.26 19.89 -2.72
CA PRO A 133 -30.27 19.13 -1.47
C PRO A 133 -28.86 19.06 -0.86
N SER A 134 -28.80 18.91 0.46
CA SER A 134 -27.54 18.64 1.13
C SER A 134 -26.96 17.31 0.65
N PRO A 135 -25.67 17.28 0.25
CA PRO A 135 -25.02 16.03 -0.09
C PRO A 135 -24.98 15.08 1.11
N THR A 136 -24.90 13.79 0.82
CA THR A 136 -24.89 12.73 1.82
C THR A 136 -23.79 11.73 1.55
N PHE A 137 -23.18 11.21 2.60
CA PHE A 137 -22.21 10.14 2.54
C PHE A 137 -22.43 9.18 3.71
N VAL A 138 -21.86 7.98 3.61
CA VAL A 138 -21.94 6.97 4.68
C VAL A 138 -20.55 6.81 5.29
N THR A 139 -20.45 6.78 6.62
CA THR A 139 -19.20 6.58 7.35
C THR A 139 -18.43 5.36 6.87
N GLN A 140 -17.11 5.32 7.06
CA GLN A 140 -16.31 4.15 6.72
C GLN A 140 -16.76 2.92 7.52
N GLN A 141 -16.57 1.73 6.93
CA GLN A 141 -16.66 0.50 7.70
C GLN A 141 -15.54 0.42 8.73
N GLN A 142 -15.91 0.16 9.97
CA GLN A 142 -14.94 0.08 11.06
C GLN A 142 -14.08 -1.20 10.91
N PRO A 143 -12.81 -1.18 11.36
CA PRO A 143 -11.95 -2.35 11.33
C PRO A 143 -12.64 -3.61 11.90
N GLY A 144 -12.63 -4.70 11.13
CA GLY A 144 -13.26 -5.97 11.51
C GLY A 144 -14.74 -6.11 11.14
N ASP A 145 -15.40 -5.06 10.61
CA ASP A 145 -16.73 -5.19 10.01
C ASP A 145 -16.64 -6.08 8.76
N THR A 146 -17.46 -7.14 8.74
CA THR A 146 -17.51 -8.12 7.65
C THR A 146 -18.66 -7.87 6.68
N SER A 147 -19.46 -6.83 6.89
CA SER A 147 -20.57 -6.48 6.03
C SER A 147 -20.06 -6.18 4.62
N PRO A 148 -20.79 -6.57 3.56
CA PRO A 148 -20.35 -6.26 2.21
C PRO A 148 -20.26 -4.75 1.97
N PHE A 149 -19.24 -4.31 1.24
CA PHE A 149 -19.11 -2.94 0.78
C PHE A 149 -18.56 -2.89 -0.64
N THR A 150 -18.67 -1.70 -1.25
CA THR A 150 -18.18 -1.46 -2.61
C THR A 150 -17.31 -0.22 -2.66
N PHE A 151 -16.26 -0.26 -3.48
CA PHE A 151 -15.46 0.91 -3.83
C PHE A 151 -15.21 0.94 -5.33
N ASP A 152 -15.01 2.14 -5.88
CA ASP A 152 -14.68 2.32 -7.29
C ASP A 152 -13.17 2.54 -7.50
N VAL A 153 -12.65 2.16 -8.68
CA VAL A 153 -11.25 2.35 -9.08
C VAL A 153 -11.18 2.93 -10.48
N MET A 154 -10.30 3.90 -10.70
CA MET A 154 -10.08 4.54 -12.01
C MET A 154 -8.69 5.20 -12.08
N GLY A 155 -8.07 5.22 -13.24
CA GLY A 155 -6.85 5.98 -13.51
C GLY A 155 -6.98 6.83 -14.76
N ASP A 156 -5.99 7.70 -14.97
CA ASP A 156 -5.74 8.35 -16.25
C ASP A 156 -6.94 9.15 -16.75
N TRP A 157 -7.31 10.14 -15.94
CA TRP A 157 -8.51 10.94 -16.09
C TRP A 157 -8.22 12.44 -16.00
N GLY A 158 -9.23 13.27 -16.25
CA GLY A 158 -9.03 14.73 -16.24
C GLY A 158 -8.33 15.26 -17.48
N MET A 159 -8.72 14.76 -18.66
CA MET A 159 -8.36 15.34 -19.95
C MET A 159 -9.62 15.89 -20.63
N VAL A 160 -9.52 17.08 -21.22
CA VAL A 160 -10.58 17.69 -22.04
C VAL A 160 -10.07 18.03 -23.42
N ASN A 161 -10.97 18.02 -24.39
CA ASN A 161 -10.74 18.49 -25.75
C ASN A 161 -10.45 20.00 -25.76
N ALA A 162 -10.05 20.54 -26.91
CA ALA A 162 -9.75 21.96 -27.06
C ALA A 162 -10.94 22.89 -26.72
N ASP A 163 -12.17 22.39 -26.82
CA ASP A 163 -13.41 23.11 -26.46
C ASP A 163 -13.82 22.94 -24.98
N GLY A 164 -13.00 22.28 -24.17
CA GLY A 164 -13.28 22.02 -22.75
C GLY A 164 -14.23 20.83 -22.50
N THR A 165 -14.63 20.09 -23.54
CA THR A 165 -15.51 18.92 -23.38
C THR A 165 -14.74 17.60 -23.40
N ASN A 166 -15.26 16.58 -22.74
CA ASN A 166 -14.89 15.18 -22.98
C ASN A 166 -16.13 14.32 -22.66
N PRO A 167 -16.94 13.97 -23.68
CA PRO A 167 -18.23 13.33 -23.44
C PRO A 167 -18.07 11.94 -22.81
N ASP A 168 -17.04 11.19 -23.17
CA ASP A 168 -16.78 9.87 -22.60
C ASP A 168 -16.36 9.95 -21.13
N ALA A 169 -15.42 10.82 -20.79
CA ALA A 169 -15.02 11.05 -19.39
C ALA A 169 -16.20 11.56 -18.56
N ALA A 170 -16.99 12.50 -19.08
CA ALA A 170 -18.20 12.97 -18.41
C ALA A 170 -19.22 11.84 -18.19
N ASN A 171 -19.36 10.93 -19.14
CA ASN A 171 -20.24 9.77 -18.97
C ASN A 171 -19.68 8.80 -17.92
N VAL A 172 -18.37 8.52 -17.90
CA VAL A 172 -17.73 7.72 -16.85
C VAL A 172 -18.01 8.33 -15.47
N MET A 173 -17.86 9.64 -15.30
CA MET A 173 -18.17 10.34 -14.04
C MET A 173 -19.64 10.21 -13.64
N SER A 174 -20.57 10.25 -14.62
CA SER A 174 -21.98 9.97 -14.36
C SER A 174 -22.21 8.52 -13.92
N GLN A 175 -21.47 7.55 -14.44
CA GLN A 175 -21.58 6.17 -14.01
C GLN A 175 -20.99 5.96 -12.61
N VAL A 176 -19.87 6.60 -12.28
CA VAL A 176 -19.28 6.61 -10.92
C VAL A 176 -20.28 7.20 -9.92
N ALA A 177 -20.92 8.33 -10.24
CA ALA A 177 -21.94 8.93 -9.38
C ALA A 177 -23.16 8.02 -9.17
N ALA A 178 -23.50 7.19 -10.16
CA ALA A 178 -24.59 6.22 -10.08
C ALA A 178 -24.18 4.86 -9.48
N SER A 179 -22.88 4.63 -9.22
CA SER A 179 -22.37 3.32 -8.83
C SER A 179 -22.86 2.90 -7.44
N GLY A 180 -23.10 3.86 -6.55
CA GLY A 180 -23.39 3.62 -5.13
C GLY A 180 -22.19 3.06 -4.35
N ALA A 181 -20.97 3.21 -4.88
CA ALA A 181 -19.75 2.90 -4.15
C ALA A 181 -19.60 3.78 -2.91
N ARG A 182 -19.00 3.22 -1.86
CA ARG A 182 -18.77 3.91 -0.59
C ARG A 182 -17.67 4.95 -0.70
N PHE A 183 -16.66 4.65 -1.51
CA PHE A 183 -15.53 5.53 -1.80
C PHE A 183 -14.90 5.11 -3.13
N MET A 184 -13.97 5.92 -3.61
CA MET A 184 -13.18 5.68 -4.80
C MET A 184 -11.69 5.73 -4.48
N VAL A 185 -10.89 4.92 -5.16
CA VAL A 185 -9.43 4.98 -5.14
C VAL A 185 -8.92 5.21 -6.55
N THR A 186 -8.11 6.25 -6.78
CA THR A 186 -7.48 6.44 -8.10
C THR A 186 -6.12 5.78 -8.18
N VAL A 187 -5.67 5.49 -9.40
CA VAL A 187 -4.36 4.88 -9.67
C VAL A 187 -3.44 5.85 -10.43
N GLY A 188 -3.53 7.13 -10.12
CA GLY A 188 -2.66 8.16 -10.70
C GLY A 188 -3.22 8.87 -11.92
N ASP A 189 -2.48 9.90 -12.32
CA ASP A 189 -2.83 10.84 -13.39
C ASP A 189 -4.22 11.46 -13.21
N ASN A 190 -4.35 12.18 -12.09
CA ASN A 190 -5.58 12.85 -11.66
C ASN A 190 -5.77 14.23 -12.33
N GLY A 191 -5.25 14.44 -13.55
CA GLY A 191 -5.38 15.69 -14.29
C GLY A 191 -4.28 15.92 -15.33
N TYR A 192 -4.67 16.21 -16.57
CA TYR A 192 -3.76 16.41 -17.70
C TYR A 192 -3.67 17.87 -18.16
N PRO A 193 -2.52 18.29 -18.72
CA PRO A 193 -1.33 17.49 -18.99
C PRO A 193 -0.30 17.49 -17.86
N SER A 194 -0.50 18.21 -16.75
CA SER A 194 0.53 18.31 -15.71
C SER A 194 -0.03 18.35 -14.29
N GLY A 195 -1.29 17.94 -14.10
CA GLY A 195 -1.96 17.96 -12.81
C GLY A 195 -1.99 19.31 -12.12
N ASN A 196 -1.84 20.43 -12.83
CA ASN A 196 -1.74 21.75 -12.20
C ASN A 196 -3.13 22.33 -11.87
N GLN A 197 -3.16 23.48 -11.17
CA GLN A 197 -4.40 24.14 -10.79
C GLN A 197 -5.32 24.51 -11.96
N VAL A 198 -4.80 24.76 -13.17
CA VAL A 198 -5.62 24.99 -14.38
C VAL A 198 -6.29 23.69 -14.81
N ASN A 199 -5.56 22.58 -14.81
CA ASN A 199 -6.07 21.26 -15.19
C ASN A 199 -7.16 20.80 -14.23
N TYR A 200 -6.94 20.97 -12.93
CA TYR A 200 -7.94 20.72 -11.90
C TYR A 200 -9.13 21.67 -12.08
N GLY A 201 -8.81 22.95 -12.22
CA GLY A 201 -9.71 24.04 -12.54
C GLY A 201 -10.84 24.24 -11.54
N ASP A 202 -11.97 24.71 -12.05
CA ASP A 202 -13.13 25.16 -11.28
C ASP A 202 -14.42 25.03 -12.12
N LEU A 203 -15.55 25.49 -11.59
CA LEU A 203 -16.88 25.44 -12.21
C LEU A 203 -17.09 26.47 -13.33
N GLN A 204 -16.19 27.44 -13.48
CA GLN A 204 -16.39 28.68 -14.24
C GLN A 204 -15.50 28.73 -15.49
N GLN A 205 -14.23 28.36 -15.35
CA GLN A 205 -13.23 28.38 -16.40
C GLN A 205 -13.38 27.15 -17.30
N THR A 206 -13.19 27.35 -18.60
CA THR A 206 -13.27 26.30 -19.62
C THR A 206 -12.27 26.56 -20.73
N GLY A 207 -11.91 25.52 -21.46
CA GLY A 207 -10.97 25.56 -22.57
C GLY A 207 -10.08 24.32 -22.60
N ALA A 208 -9.09 24.33 -23.49
CA ALA A 208 -8.11 23.27 -23.59
C ALA A 208 -7.42 23.03 -22.24
N SER A 209 -7.38 21.77 -21.79
CA SER A 209 -6.73 21.35 -20.54
C SER A 209 -7.14 22.16 -19.29
N THR A 210 -8.35 22.71 -19.27
CA THR A 210 -8.84 23.59 -18.21
C THR A 210 -10.06 22.98 -17.57
N SER A 211 -10.10 22.95 -16.23
CA SER A 211 -11.25 22.45 -15.45
C SER A 211 -11.69 21.04 -15.82
N ALA A 212 -10.72 20.18 -16.10
CA ALA A 212 -10.97 18.79 -16.47
C ALA A 212 -11.36 17.91 -15.26
N ILE A 213 -11.16 18.41 -14.03
CA ILE A 213 -11.53 17.73 -12.78
C ILE A 213 -12.77 18.39 -12.17
N PHE A 214 -12.69 19.68 -11.85
CA PHE A 214 -13.77 20.40 -11.16
C PHE A 214 -14.74 21.13 -12.10
N GLY A 215 -14.59 20.94 -13.41
CA GLY A 215 -15.60 21.39 -14.36
C GLY A 215 -16.96 20.72 -14.11
N PRO A 216 -18.09 21.34 -14.53
CA PRO A 216 -19.43 20.95 -14.08
C PRO A 216 -19.87 19.50 -14.41
N ARG A 217 -19.21 18.85 -15.37
CA ARG A 217 -19.56 17.52 -15.87
C ARG A 217 -18.59 16.41 -15.45
N PHE A 218 -17.56 16.73 -14.67
CA PHE A 218 -16.48 15.82 -14.32
C PHE A 218 -16.57 15.38 -12.86
N TRP A 219 -15.50 15.47 -12.06
CA TRP A 219 -15.49 15.05 -10.66
C TRP A 219 -16.56 15.74 -9.82
N THR A 220 -16.94 16.98 -10.18
CA THR A 220 -18.07 17.72 -9.61
C THR A 220 -19.36 16.90 -9.49
N VAL A 221 -19.57 15.90 -10.36
CA VAL A 221 -20.78 15.07 -10.37
C VAL A 221 -20.80 14.05 -9.22
N PRO A 222 -19.79 13.15 -9.06
CA PRO A 222 -19.74 12.21 -7.93
C PRO A 222 -19.25 12.83 -6.61
N SER A 223 -18.41 13.86 -6.67
CA SER A 223 -17.60 14.31 -5.53
C SER A 223 -18.36 14.71 -4.26
N PRO A 224 -19.60 15.25 -4.31
CA PRO A 224 -20.30 15.63 -3.09
C PRO A 224 -20.74 14.42 -2.23
N ASN A 225 -20.78 13.22 -2.81
CA ASN A 225 -21.30 12.02 -2.12
C ASN A 225 -20.28 10.88 -2.05
N THR A 226 -19.27 10.88 -2.92
CA THR A 226 -18.26 9.82 -3.01
C THR A 226 -16.89 10.34 -2.57
N PRO A 227 -16.39 9.92 -1.40
CA PRO A 227 -15.03 10.20 -0.96
C PRO A 227 -13.98 9.57 -1.88
N ILE A 228 -12.86 10.26 -2.08
CA ILE A 228 -11.76 9.81 -2.93
C ILE A 228 -10.43 9.69 -2.16
N PHE A 229 -9.72 8.61 -2.46
CA PHE A 229 -8.31 8.39 -2.15
C PHE A 229 -7.54 8.40 -3.46
N THR A 230 -6.37 9.04 -3.50
CA THR A 230 -5.62 9.23 -4.75
C THR A 230 -4.20 8.73 -4.64
N ALA A 231 -3.77 7.93 -5.61
CA ALA A 231 -2.36 7.73 -5.92
C ALA A 231 -1.87 8.86 -6.85
N ALA A 232 -0.59 9.21 -6.77
CA ALA A 232 0.07 10.08 -7.73
C ALA A 232 0.31 9.36 -9.07
N GLY A 233 0.49 10.12 -10.16
CA GLY A 233 0.95 9.61 -11.45
C GLY A 233 1.96 10.56 -12.09
N ASN A 234 2.62 10.16 -13.17
CA ASN A 234 3.72 10.93 -13.76
C ASN A 234 3.28 12.34 -14.20
N HIS A 235 2.01 12.53 -14.57
CA HIS A 235 1.50 13.85 -14.91
C HIS A 235 1.28 14.72 -13.66
N GLY A 236 0.94 14.15 -12.50
CA GLY A 236 0.81 14.87 -11.23
C GLY A 236 2.15 15.35 -10.65
N LEU A 237 3.20 14.57 -10.89
CA LEU A 237 4.57 14.86 -10.43
C LEU A 237 5.31 15.90 -11.30
N SER A 238 4.70 16.36 -12.39
CA SER A 238 5.32 17.29 -13.34
C SER A 238 5.16 18.76 -12.92
N GLY A 239 5.85 19.19 -11.86
CA GLY A 239 5.91 20.60 -11.45
C GLY A 239 6.21 20.79 -9.96
N THR A 240 6.43 22.04 -9.54
CA THR A 240 6.79 22.38 -8.15
C THR A 240 5.61 22.77 -7.26
N SER A 241 4.39 22.77 -7.80
CA SER A 241 3.21 23.29 -7.09
C SER A 241 2.37 22.21 -6.39
N HIS A 242 2.65 20.93 -6.65
CA HIS A 242 2.02 19.74 -6.03
C HIS A 242 0.54 19.95 -5.70
N THR A 243 -0.25 20.15 -6.77
CA THR A 243 -1.68 20.47 -6.66
C THR A 243 -2.47 19.31 -6.04
N ASP A 244 -2.02 18.09 -6.30
CA ASP A 244 -2.45 16.85 -5.65
C ASP A 244 -2.39 16.94 -4.13
N LEU A 245 -1.23 17.20 -3.53
CA LEU A 245 -1.06 17.34 -2.06
C LEU A 245 -2.02 18.34 -1.42
N THR A 246 -2.34 19.41 -2.15
CA THR A 246 -3.20 20.49 -1.63
C THR A 246 -4.68 20.28 -1.89
N THR A 247 -5.03 19.39 -2.82
CA THR A 247 -6.42 19.12 -3.21
C THR A 247 -6.91 17.84 -2.56
N TRP A 248 -6.15 16.75 -2.64
CA TRP A 248 -6.59 15.41 -2.24
C TRP A 248 -6.18 15.05 -0.82
N THR A 249 -6.38 15.94 0.15
CA THR A 249 -5.93 15.74 1.55
C THR A 249 -6.30 14.35 2.12
N GLN A 250 -5.34 13.65 2.75
CA GLN A 250 -5.47 12.29 3.32
C GLN A 250 -4.93 12.18 4.77
N ASP A 251 -5.02 13.26 5.54
CA ASP A 251 -4.33 13.41 6.83
C ASP A 251 -4.56 12.23 7.80
N SER A 252 -5.79 11.72 7.91
CA SER A 252 -6.15 10.63 8.83
C SER A 252 -5.63 9.28 8.33
N ALA A 253 -5.71 9.01 7.02
CA ALA A 253 -5.12 7.80 6.43
C ALA A 253 -3.60 7.79 6.64
N VAL A 254 -2.94 8.91 6.34
CA VAL A 254 -1.49 9.09 6.44
C VAL A 254 -1.04 8.92 7.89
N ALA A 255 -1.66 9.62 8.84
CA ALA A 255 -1.34 9.48 10.25
C ALA A 255 -1.63 8.06 10.77
N GLY A 256 -2.75 7.46 10.35
CA GLY A 256 -3.19 6.13 10.78
C GLY A 256 -2.32 4.98 10.27
N SER A 257 -1.57 5.18 9.18
CA SER A 257 -0.63 4.19 8.65
C SER A 257 0.83 4.52 8.89
N ASN A 258 1.17 5.64 9.55
CA ASN A 258 2.53 6.22 9.52
C ASN A 258 3.05 6.44 8.08
N GLY A 259 2.13 6.77 7.17
CA GLY A 259 2.44 7.08 5.77
C GLY A 259 3.11 8.45 5.63
N ARG A 260 3.24 8.90 4.38
CA ARG A 260 3.84 10.19 4.03
C ARG A 260 2.98 10.91 3.00
N TYR A 261 2.79 12.22 3.21
CA TYR A 261 1.96 13.06 2.35
C TYR A 261 2.50 14.50 2.36
N GLN A 262 3.63 14.70 1.69
CA GLN A 262 4.35 15.97 1.72
C GLN A 262 5.19 16.18 0.46
N ASP A 263 5.57 17.44 0.22
CA ASP A 263 6.52 17.80 -0.82
C ASP A 263 7.95 17.52 -0.34
N ASP A 264 8.65 16.64 -1.03
CA ASP A 264 10.01 16.22 -0.72
C ASP A 264 10.99 16.51 -1.85
N VAL A 265 12.24 16.70 -1.46
CA VAL A 265 13.34 16.89 -2.40
C VAL A 265 13.92 15.54 -2.80
N TYR A 266 13.77 15.20 -4.06
CA TYR A 266 14.45 14.08 -4.70
C TYR A 266 15.64 14.62 -5.49
N CYS A 267 16.84 14.29 -5.04
CA CYS A 267 18.06 14.70 -5.71
C CYS A 267 18.74 13.53 -6.39
N CYS A 268 19.01 13.77 -7.66
CA CYS A 268 20.20 13.25 -8.32
C CYS A 268 20.18 11.73 -8.58
N VAL A 269 19.01 11.13 -8.41
CA VAL A 269 18.67 9.76 -8.81
C VAL A 269 19.05 9.59 -10.28
N ASN A 270 20.01 8.70 -10.58
CA ASN A 270 20.50 8.48 -11.94
C ASN A 270 20.80 9.77 -12.73
N GLY A 271 21.40 10.78 -12.07
CA GLY A 271 21.78 12.03 -12.72
C GLY A 271 20.61 12.98 -13.02
N THR A 272 19.46 12.80 -12.38
CA THR A 272 18.39 13.81 -12.36
C THR A 272 18.88 15.12 -11.74
N PHE A 273 18.20 16.23 -12.03
CA PHE A 273 18.40 17.44 -11.23
C PHE A 273 17.62 17.30 -9.92
N SER A 274 18.10 17.97 -8.87
CA SER A 274 17.34 18.11 -7.62
C SER A 274 15.98 18.74 -7.94
N SER A 275 14.91 18.04 -7.58
CA SER A 275 13.54 18.47 -7.83
C SER A 275 12.64 18.13 -6.64
N HIS A 276 11.52 18.83 -6.60
CA HIS A 276 10.46 18.62 -5.63
C HIS A 276 9.46 17.63 -6.22
N TYR A 277 9.15 16.56 -5.49
CA TYR A 277 8.07 15.63 -5.80
C TYR A 277 7.20 15.43 -4.57
N ALA A 278 5.90 15.30 -4.80
CA ALA A 278 5.00 14.86 -3.78
C ALA A 278 5.34 13.41 -3.42
N SER A 279 5.48 13.15 -2.11
CA SER A 279 5.54 11.83 -1.52
C SER A 279 4.19 11.56 -0.89
N GLU A 280 3.40 10.67 -1.49
CA GLU A 280 1.96 10.46 -1.28
C GLU A 280 1.57 9.00 -0.98
N TRP A 281 2.39 8.26 -0.23
CA TRP A 281 2.06 6.88 0.16
C TRP A 281 1.40 6.78 1.53
N TYR A 282 0.33 5.98 1.61
CA TYR A 282 -0.41 5.75 2.85
C TYR A 282 -1.25 4.49 2.76
N ALA A 283 -1.80 4.07 3.90
CA ALA A 283 -2.72 2.96 3.97
C ALA A 283 -3.94 3.29 4.82
N PHE A 284 -5.05 2.61 4.55
CA PHE A 284 -6.24 2.70 5.40
C PHE A 284 -7.00 1.38 5.46
N THR A 285 -7.84 1.24 6.46
CA THR A 285 -8.70 0.06 6.63
C THR A 285 -10.16 0.42 6.32
N ALA A 286 -10.82 -0.43 5.54
CA ALA A 286 -12.26 -0.44 5.38
C ALA A 286 -12.77 -1.87 5.68
N GLY A 287 -13.48 -2.02 6.79
CA GLY A 287 -14.00 -3.31 7.23
C GLY A 287 -12.88 -4.32 7.49
N GLY A 288 -12.97 -5.48 6.82
CA GLY A 288 -11.96 -6.55 6.87
C GLY A 288 -10.77 -6.40 5.92
N ALA A 289 -10.66 -5.26 5.20
CA ALA A 289 -9.65 -5.06 4.17
C ALA A 289 -8.75 -3.85 4.43
N ARG A 290 -7.51 -3.96 3.97
CA ARG A 290 -6.48 -2.92 4.00
C ARG A 290 -6.13 -2.47 2.58
N PHE A 291 -5.98 -1.17 2.43
CA PHE A 291 -5.78 -0.48 1.15
C PHE A 291 -4.44 0.23 1.22
N TYR A 292 -3.57 -0.03 0.26
CA TYR A 292 -2.23 0.56 0.13
C TYR A 292 -2.21 1.47 -1.09
N VAL A 293 -2.09 2.77 -0.87
CA VAL A 293 -1.88 3.75 -1.94
C VAL A 293 -0.40 4.06 -1.96
N LEU A 294 0.27 3.74 -3.08
CA LEU A 294 1.73 3.78 -3.20
C LEU A 294 2.16 4.76 -4.30
N ASP A 295 3.31 5.38 -4.12
CA ASP A 295 3.99 6.15 -5.15
C ASP A 295 4.85 5.23 -6.00
N ALA A 296 4.31 4.85 -7.16
CA ALA A 296 5.08 4.20 -8.21
C ALA A 296 4.93 5.01 -9.49
N ALA A 297 5.57 6.17 -9.51
CA ALA A 297 5.49 7.17 -10.56
C ALA A 297 6.72 8.10 -10.52
N TRP A 298 7.11 8.63 -11.68
CA TRP A 298 8.20 9.61 -11.76
C TRP A 298 7.86 10.72 -12.76
N GLY A 299 8.31 11.95 -12.50
CA GLY A 299 8.09 13.08 -13.40
C GLY A 299 8.82 12.92 -14.74
N ASP A 300 8.08 12.86 -15.85
CA ASP A 300 8.62 12.57 -17.20
C ASP A 300 9.69 13.55 -17.69
N THR A 301 9.68 14.77 -17.17
CA THR A 301 10.55 15.87 -17.60
C THR A 301 11.93 15.84 -16.96
N ASN A 302 12.13 15.05 -15.91
CA ASN A 302 13.38 14.97 -15.16
C ASN A 302 13.85 13.51 -15.08
N LYS A 303 14.27 12.94 -16.21
CA LYS A 303 14.69 11.53 -16.28
C LYS A 303 16.18 11.28 -16.03
N GLY A 304 17.01 12.32 -16.03
CA GLY A 304 18.46 12.17 -15.92
C GLY A 304 19.02 11.27 -17.03
N THR A 305 19.84 10.29 -16.67
CA THR A 305 20.44 9.31 -17.59
C THR A 305 19.69 7.99 -17.68
N ALA A 306 18.58 7.83 -16.95
CA ALA A 306 17.80 6.59 -16.91
C ALA A 306 16.34 6.82 -17.35
N THR A 307 15.50 5.78 -17.28
CA THR A 307 14.06 5.89 -17.56
C THR A 307 13.31 6.38 -16.31
N PRO A 308 12.11 6.97 -16.46
CA PRO A 308 11.24 7.29 -15.32
C PRO A 308 11.02 6.09 -14.39
N TYR A 309 10.75 4.89 -14.94
CA TYR A 309 10.63 3.64 -14.17
C TYR A 309 11.88 3.30 -13.35
N ALA A 310 13.08 3.48 -13.93
CA ALA A 310 14.33 3.20 -13.23
C ALA A 310 14.60 4.21 -12.10
N ASN A 311 14.15 5.46 -12.26
CA ASN A 311 14.28 6.48 -11.23
C ASN A 311 13.29 6.24 -10.08
N ASP A 312 12.05 5.91 -10.40
CA ASP A 312 11.04 5.48 -9.43
C ASP A 312 11.58 4.31 -8.58
N ALA A 313 12.04 3.25 -9.24
CA ALA A 313 12.65 2.10 -8.59
C ALA A 313 13.81 2.44 -7.65
N ALA A 314 14.71 3.33 -8.08
CA ALA A 314 15.85 3.73 -7.27
C ALA A 314 15.45 4.63 -6.08
N ALA A 315 14.39 5.42 -6.21
CA ALA A 315 13.96 6.37 -5.19
C ALA A 315 13.02 5.75 -4.15
N HIS A 316 12.06 4.94 -4.59
CA HIS A 316 10.96 4.44 -3.77
C HIS A 316 11.13 2.97 -3.37
N TRP A 317 11.75 2.16 -4.23
CA TRP A 317 11.75 0.69 -4.12
C TRP A 317 13.11 0.08 -3.82
N ALA A 318 14.17 0.88 -3.75
CA ALA A 318 15.48 0.44 -3.31
C ALA A 318 15.46 0.05 -1.82
N PRO A 319 16.23 -0.96 -1.39
CA PRO A 319 16.41 -1.27 0.02
C PRO A 319 16.81 -0.01 0.83
N GLY A 320 16.06 0.27 1.89
CA GLY A 320 16.27 1.46 2.74
C GLY A 320 15.56 2.72 2.26
N ALA A 321 14.87 2.69 1.11
CA ALA A 321 13.99 3.78 0.71
C ALA A 321 12.85 3.94 1.74
N PRO A 322 12.45 5.19 2.09
CA PRO A 322 11.43 5.42 3.11
C PRO A 322 10.09 4.72 2.82
N GLU A 323 9.62 4.76 1.57
CA GLU A 323 8.37 4.10 1.18
C GLU A 323 8.49 2.57 1.25
N TYR A 324 9.59 2.00 0.76
CA TYR A 324 9.86 0.57 0.86
C TYR A 324 9.86 0.06 2.31
N GLN A 325 10.54 0.77 3.20
CA GLN A 325 10.61 0.43 4.63
C GLN A 325 9.24 0.56 5.30
N TRP A 326 8.50 1.63 5.00
CA TRP A 326 7.15 1.84 5.49
C TRP A 326 6.21 0.70 5.05
N LEU A 327 6.21 0.37 3.76
CA LEU A 327 5.34 -0.65 3.20
C LEU A 327 5.59 -2.01 3.85
N LEU A 328 6.86 -2.40 4.05
CA LEU A 328 7.20 -3.64 4.73
C LEU A 328 6.70 -3.66 6.18
N ALA A 329 6.90 -2.58 6.94
CA ALA A 329 6.43 -2.49 8.33
C ALA A 329 4.89 -2.55 8.42
N ASP A 330 4.20 -1.90 7.49
CA ASP A 330 2.76 -1.87 7.48
C ASP A 330 2.16 -3.22 7.04
N LEU A 331 2.71 -3.86 6.01
CA LEU A 331 2.33 -5.21 5.59
C LEU A 331 2.57 -6.24 6.69
N ALA A 332 3.66 -6.10 7.45
CA ALA A 332 4.02 -6.96 8.57
C ALA A 332 3.02 -6.86 9.75
N SER A 333 2.56 -5.65 10.04
CA SER A 333 1.61 -5.37 11.14
C SER A 333 0.16 -5.73 10.81
N HIS A 334 -0.16 -6.00 9.53
CA HIS A 334 -1.52 -6.31 9.07
C HIS A 334 -1.63 -7.68 8.36
N PRO A 335 -1.18 -8.80 8.96
CA PRO A 335 -1.01 -10.06 8.25
C PRO A 335 -2.33 -10.72 7.82
N THR A 336 -3.42 -10.50 8.56
CA THR A 336 -4.66 -11.29 8.43
C THR A 336 -5.75 -10.66 7.57
N GLN A 337 -5.57 -9.41 7.13
CA GLN A 337 -6.57 -8.70 6.33
C GLN A 337 -6.45 -9.06 4.84
N LEU A 338 -7.57 -8.93 4.13
CA LEU A 338 -7.55 -8.78 2.68
C LEU A 338 -6.80 -7.49 2.33
N LYS A 339 -5.93 -7.49 1.33
CA LYS A 339 -5.09 -6.35 0.97
C LYS A 339 -5.19 -6.03 -0.51
N PHE A 340 -5.29 -4.73 -0.80
CA PHE A 340 -5.33 -4.14 -2.13
C PHE A 340 -4.22 -3.10 -2.26
N ALA A 341 -3.51 -3.08 -3.38
CA ALA A 341 -2.52 -2.05 -3.69
C ALA A 341 -2.93 -1.23 -4.92
N PHE A 342 -2.67 0.08 -4.87
CA PHE A 342 -3.04 1.06 -5.88
C PHE A 342 -1.84 1.95 -6.16
N PHE A 343 -1.36 1.95 -7.41
CA PHE A 343 -0.21 2.77 -7.82
C PHE A 343 -0.18 2.92 -9.34
N HIS A 344 0.55 3.90 -9.86
CA HIS A 344 0.37 4.29 -11.25
C HIS A 344 1.02 3.38 -12.28
N TYR A 345 2.34 3.17 -12.22
CA TYR A 345 3.05 2.39 -13.22
C TYR A 345 2.65 0.90 -13.17
N PRO A 346 2.28 0.29 -14.31
CA PRO A 346 1.67 -1.04 -14.33
C PRO A 346 2.72 -2.13 -14.21
N LEU A 347 2.44 -3.15 -13.38
CA LEU A 347 3.26 -4.37 -13.35
C LEU A 347 3.32 -5.04 -14.72
N TYR A 348 2.16 -5.12 -15.39
CA TYR A 348 2.00 -5.77 -16.68
C TYR A 348 1.02 -4.97 -17.55
N ALA A 349 1.53 -4.30 -18.58
CA ALA A 349 0.74 -3.62 -19.59
C ALA A 349 1.29 -3.92 -20.99
N ASP A 350 0.40 -4.42 -21.86
CA ASP A 350 0.72 -4.63 -23.26
C ASP A 350 0.38 -3.38 -24.06
N ASN A 351 1.31 -2.45 -24.05
CA ASN A 351 1.29 -1.29 -24.93
C ASN A 351 2.73 -0.92 -25.30
N LEU A 352 2.94 -0.48 -26.54
CA LEU A 352 4.28 -0.19 -27.06
C LEU A 352 4.89 1.10 -26.51
N THR A 353 4.08 2.04 -26.04
CA THR A 353 4.50 3.38 -25.58
C THR A 353 4.30 3.60 -24.09
N GLN A 354 3.41 2.83 -23.47
CA GLN A 354 3.04 2.84 -22.05
C GLN A 354 3.15 1.42 -21.51
N SER A 355 4.37 0.86 -21.55
CA SER A 355 4.63 -0.57 -21.31
C SER A 355 4.63 -0.94 -19.83
N SER A 356 4.67 -2.24 -19.54
CA SER A 356 5.00 -2.77 -18.21
C SER A 356 6.24 -2.11 -17.59
N ASP A 357 6.17 -1.86 -16.29
CA ASP A 357 7.33 -1.52 -15.48
C ASP A 357 8.04 -2.81 -15.01
N THR A 358 9.17 -3.09 -15.64
CA THR A 358 10.00 -4.26 -15.33
C THR A 358 10.83 -4.10 -14.05
N TYR A 359 10.87 -2.90 -13.45
CA TYR A 359 11.48 -2.67 -12.15
C TYR A 359 10.53 -2.96 -10.99
N LEU A 360 9.21 -2.97 -11.22
CA LEU A 360 8.21 -3.31 -10.20
C LEU A 360 7.76 -4.77 -10.28
N SER A 361 7.71 -5.35 -11.48
CA SER A 361 7.25 -6.72 -11.72
C SER A 361 8.32 -7.77 -11.40
N GLY A 362 7.87 -8.97 -11.02
CA GLY A 362 8.69 -10.13 -10.70
C GLY A 362 8.93 -10.34 -9.19
N PRO A 363 9.38 -11.55 -8.82
CA PRO A 363 9.46 -11.99 -7.42
C PRO A 363 10.53 -11.25 -6.59
N ASN A 364 11.45 -10.53 -7.23
CA ASN A 364 12.53 -9.81 -6.54
C ASN A 364 12.24 -8.30 -6.40
N ASN A 365 11.09 -7.85 -6.89
CA ASN A 365 10.70 -6.45 -6.96
C ASN A 365 9.44 -6.20 -6.11
N LEU A 366 8.80 -5.05 -6.27
CA LEU A 366 7.58 -4.68 -5.54
C LEU A 366 6.50 -5.77 -5.62
N GLU A 367 6.26 -6.37 -6.79
CA GLU A 367 5.29 -7.47 -6.94
C GLU A 367 5.60 -8.63 -5.99
N GLY A 368 6.89 -9.00 -5.86
CA GLY A 368 7.33 -10.04 -4.95
C GLY A 368 7.08 -9.71 -3.48
N VAL A 369 7.31 -8.46 -3.08
CA VAL A 369 6.98 -7.98 -1.71
C VAL A 369 5.48 -8.08 -1.46
N LEU A 370 4.67 -7.57 -2.37
CA LEU A 370 3.21 -7.61 -2.26
C LEU A 370 2.71 -9.07 -2.19
N GLY A 371 3.20 -9.96 -3.05
CA GLY A 371 2.86 -11.38 -3.04
C GLY A 371 3.26 -12.09 -1.74
N ALA A 372 4.50 -11.86 -1.26
CA ALA A 372 5.02 -12.48 -0.03
C ALA A 372 4.19 -12.11 1.22
N HIS A 373 3.61 -10.90 1.24
CA HIS A 373 2.77 -10.41 2.33
C HIS A 373 1.26 -10.63 2.10
N GLY A 374 0.91 -11.41 1.08
CA GLY A 374 -0.47 -11.80 0.80
C GLY A 374 -1.32 -10.60 0.38
N VAL A 375 -0.83 -9.79 -0.54
CA VAL A 375 -1.65 -8.83 -1.29
C VAL A 375 -2.39 -9.57 -2.40
N GLN A 376 -3.72 -9.42 -2.44
CA GLN A 376 -4.55 -10.21 -3.35
C GLN A 376 -4.69 -9.56 -4.73
N MET A 377 -4.79 -8.24 -4.76
CA MET A 377 -5.02 -7.51 -6.00
C MET A 377 -4.24 -6.21 -6.04
N VAL A 378 -3.74 -5.90 -7.24
CA VAL A 378 -3.07 -4.66 -7.60
C VAL A 378 -3.91 -3.96 -8.68
N PHE A 379 -4.09 -2.65 -8.53
CA PHE A 379 -4.70 -1.78 -9.55
C PHE A 379 -3.70 -0.73 -9.99
N ASN A 380 -3.51 -0.61 -11.31
CA ASN A 380 -2.58 0.31 -11.96
C ASN A 380 -3.21 1.14 -13.06
N GLY A 381 -2.56 2.23 -13.44
CA GLY A 381 -2.97 3.13 -14.52
C GLY A 381 -1.94 3.16 -15.65
N HIS A 382 -1.63 4.38 -16.11
CA HIS A 382 -0.59 4.76 -17.07
C HIS A 382 -0.87 4.33 -18.51
N ALA A 383 -1.12 3.04 -18.74
CA ALA A 383 -1.52 2.56 -20.05
C ALA A 383 -3.00 2.87 -20.24
N HIS A 384 -3.34 3.69 -21.24
CA HIS A 384 -4.70 4.19 -21.46
C HIS A 384 -5.60 3.14 -22.13
N LEU A 385 -5.79 2.02 -21.45
CA LEU A 385 -6.50 0.83 -21.87
C LEU A 385 -7.09 0.11 -20.65
N TYR A 386 -7.80 -0.99 -20.89
CA TYR A 386 -8.16 -1.95 -19.85
C TYR A 386 -7.37 -3.23 -20.03
N GLN A 387 -6.75 -3.73 -18.96
CA GLN A 387 -6.12 -5.05 -18.97
C GLN A 387 -6.26 -5.73 -17.60
N ARG A 388 -6.56 -7.03 -17.61
CA ARG A 388 -6.55 -7.89 -16.44
C ARG A 388 -5.57 -9.03 -16.67
N ASN A 389 -4.61 -9.13 -15.77
CA ASN A 389 -3.53 -10.10 -15.81
C ASN A 389 -3.76 -11.21 -14.78
N LEU A 390 -3.44 -12.44 -15.17
CA LEU A 390 -3.31 -13.54 -14.23
C LEU A 390 -2.12 -13.29 -13.29
N PRO A 391 -2.11 -13.86 -12.07
CA PRO A 391 -0.91 -13.88 -11.25
C PRO A 391 0.29 -14.42 -12.02
N SER A 392 1.42 -13.71 -11.95
CA SER A 392 2.65 -14.08 -12.66
C SER A 392 3.24 -15.41 -12.18
N ALA A 393 2.99 -15.75 -10.91
CA ALA A 393 3.33 -17.01 -10.27
C ALA A 393 2.36 -17.31 -9.10
N PRO A 394 2.32 -18.55 -8.57
CA PRO A 394 1.57 -18.84 -7.35
C PRO A 394 1.96 -17.92 -6.19
N GLY A 395 0.96 -17.32 -5.55
CA GLY A 395 1.16 -16.38 -4.44
C GLY A 395 1.29 -14.90 -4.86
N MET A 396 1.43 -14.61 -6.15
CA MET A 396 1.44 -13.22 -6.65
C MET A 396 0.04 -12.63 -6.76
N PRO A 397 -0.11 -11.30 -6.66
CA PRO A 397 -1.40 -10.64 -6.79
C PRO A 397 -1.98 -10.78 -8.21
N VAL A 398 -3.30 -10.70 -8.32
CA VAL A 398 -3.99 -10.42 -9.59
C VAL A 398 -3.79 -8.93 -9.91
N SER A 399 -3.41 -8.58 -11.14
CA SER A 399 -3.20 -7.18 -11.53
C SER A 399 -4.23 -6.71 -12.56
N TYR A 400 -4.72 -5.48 -12.37
CA TYR A 400 -5.59 -4.75 -13.28
C TYR A 400 -4.93 -3.44 -13.72
N VAL A 401 -4.88 -3.19 -15.02
CA VAL A 401 -4.55 -1.87 -15.59
C VAL A 401 -5.84 -1.19 -16.02
N THR A 402 -6.07 0.03 -15.53
CA THR A 402 -7.33 0.77 -15.60
C THR A 402 -7.18 2.22 -16.03
N GLY A 403 -6.38 2.48 -17.07
CA GLY A 403 -6.18 3.83 -17.61
C GLY A 403 -7.29 4.33 -18.55
N GLY A 404 -8.53 3.86 -18.36
CA GLY A 404 -9.67 4.25 -19.18
C GLY A 404 -10.50 5.40 -18.62
N GLY A 405 -9.99 6.20 -17.68
CA GLY A 405 -10.79 7.20 -16.97
C GLY A 405 -11.13 8.47 -17.76
N GLY A 406 -10.42 8.74 -18.85
CA GLY A 406 -10.72 9.87 -19.75
C GLY A 406 -9.54 10.39 -20.58
N GLY A 407 -8.33 9.94 -20.30
CA GLY A 407 -7.14 10.19 -21.12
C GLY A 407 -7.25 9.60 -22.54
N THR A 408 -6.40 10.07 -23.45
CA THR A 408 -6.43 9.59 -24.85
C THR A 408 -6.11 8.10 -24.91
N LEU A 409 -7.08 7.28 -25.32
CA LEU A 409 -6.93 5.82 -25.36
C LEU A 409 -5.80 5.35 -26.28
N GLU A 410 -5.22 4.21 -25.91
CA GLU A 410 -4.17 3.51 -26.65
C GLU A 410 -4.58 2.06 -26.99
N PRO A 411 -3.99 1.44 -28.04
CA PRO A 411 -4.24 0.05 -28.35
C PRO A 411 -3.58 -0.88 -27.32
N VAL A 412 -4.17 -2.05 -27.12
CA VAL A 412 -3.55 -3.15 -26.37
C VAL A 412 -2.82 -4.08 -27.34
N GLY A 413 -1.63 -4.50 -26.95
CA GLY A 413 -0.77 -5.46 -27.65
C GLY A 413 0.64 -4.92 -27.93
N PRO A 414 1.58 -5.81 -28.33
CA PRO A 414 1.40 -7.26 -28.53
C PRO A 414 1.05 -8.00 -27.24
N CYS A 415 0.12 -8.95 -27.30
CA CYS A 415 -0.41 -9.64 -26.11
C CYS A 415 0.64 -10.54 -25.44
N SER A 416 0.60 -10.61 -24.12
CA SER A 416 1.44 -11.46 -23.29
C SER A 416 0.74 -12.75 -22.84
N PRO A 417 1.48 -13.77 -22.35
CA PRO A 417 0.88 -14.98 -21.79
C PRO A 417 0.08 -14.78 -20.49
N VAL A 418 0.30 -13.68 -19.77
CA VAL A 418 -0.42 -13.39 -18.51
C VAL A 418 -1.76 -12.71 -18.76
N ASP A 419 -2.07 -12.34 -20.00
CA ASP A 419 -3.30 -11.65 -20.38
C ASP A 419 -4.52 -12.55 -20.24
N ALA A 420 -5.30 -12.34 -19.17
CA ALA A 420 -6.61 -12.96 -19.08
C ALA A 420 -7.63 -12.22 -19.98
N TYR A 421 -7.53 -10.89 -20.02
CA TYR A 421 -8.44 -10.02 -20.75
C TYR A 421 -7.79 -8.67 -21.02
N GLY A 422 -7.91 -8.11 -22.22
CA GLY A 422 -7.47 -6.74 -22.49
C GLY A 422 -8.25 -6.07 -23.62
N ARG A 423 -8.56 -4.78 -23.49
CA ARG A 423 -9.21 -3.96 -24.52
C ARG A 423 -8.46 -2.63 -24.65
N GLY A 424 -8.16 -2.26 -25.88
CA GLY A 424 -7.61 -0.94 -26.21
C GLY A 424 -8.26 -0.35 -27.46
N TRP A 425 -8.02 0.92 -27.70
CA TRP A 425 -8.52 1.64 -28.87
C TRP A 425 -7.40 2.48 -29.48
N SER A 426 -7.23 2.42 -30.80
CA SER A 426 -6.33 3.33 -31.50
C SER A 426 -7.14 4.47 -32.10
N PRO A 427 -7.05 5.71 -31.57
CA PRO A 427 -7.76 6.86 -32.14
C PRO A 427 -7.32 7.13 -33.59
N THR A 428 -6.01 7.04 -33.85
CA THR A 428 -5.42 7.29 -35.18
C THR A 428 -5.86 6.29 -36.24
N LYS A 429 -6.09 5.03 -35.86
CA LYS A 429 -6.61 4.00 -36.78
C LYS A 429 -8.13 3.84 -36.70
N SER A 430 -8.78 4.53 -35.76
CA SER A 430 -10.21 4.36 -35.44
C SER A 430 -10.63 2.89 -35.32
N SER A 431 -9.84 2.11 -34.59
CA SER A 431 -10.06 0.66 -34.45
C SER A 431 -9.71 0.14 -33.06
N GLY A 432 -10.50 -0.82 -32.59
CA GLY A 432 -10.26 -1.49 -31.32
C GLY A 432 -9.19 -2.57 -31.43
N THR A 433 -8.63 -2.94 -30.28
CA THR A 433 -7.66 -4.02 -30.10
C THR A 433 -8.04 -4.83 -28.87
N ALA A 434 -7.62 -6.10 -28.81
CA ALA A 434 -7.98 -7.00 -27.73
C ALA A 434 -6.90 -8.06 -27.47
N CYS A 435 -6.79 -8.47 -26.21
CA CYS A 435 -5.95 -9.58 -25.74
C CYS A 435 -6.76 -10.53 -24.85
N GLY A 436 -6.26 -11.76 -24.67
CA GLY A 436 -6.93 -12.79 -23.86
C GLY A 436 -8.35 -13.11 -24.34
N ALA A 437 -9.30 -13.19 -23.41
CA ALA A 437 -10.70 -13.50 -23.69
C ALA A 437 -11.53 -12.30 -24.20
N ALA A 438 -10.91 -11.15 -24.44
CA ALA A 438 -11.63 -9.94 -24.83
C ALA A 438 -12.16 -9.98 -26.26
N THR A 439 -13.37 -9.46 -26.44
CA THR A 439 -13.88 -9.12 -27.77
C THR A 439 -13.33 -7.74 -28.16
N ARG A 440 -12.88 -7.62 -29.40
CA ARG A 440 -12.38 -6.36 -29.96
C ARG A 440 -13.47 -5.26 -29.86
N PRO A 441 -13.18 -4.10 -29.24
CA PRO A 441 -14.13 -3.01 -29.16
C PRO A 441 -14.39 -2.39 -30.54
N ALA A 442 -15.63 -1.98 -30.79
CA ALA A 442 -16.08 -1.26 -31.98
C ALA A 442 -15.93 0.26 -31.85
N SER A 443 -15.80 0.79 -30.62
CA SER A 443 -15.60 2.22 -30.34
C SER A 443 -14.84 2.44 -29.03
N GLY A 444 -14.25 3.64 -28.87
CA GLY A 444 -13.60 4.05 -27.62
C GLY A 444 -14.52 4.03 -26.40
N THR A 445 -15.83 4.23 -26.60
CA THR A 445 -16.87 4.14 -25.54
C THR A 445 -16.94 2.76 -24.87
N GLN A 446 -16.37 1.71 -25.48
CA GLN A 446 -16.28 0.36 -24.92
C GLN A 446 -14.96 0.10 -24.16
N VAL A 447 -14.11 1.12 -24.08
CA VAL A 447 -12.78 1.08 -23.46
C VAL A 447 -12.67 2.12 -22.35
N TYR A 448 -13.26 3.31 -22.48
CA TYR A 448 -13.39 4.23 -21.34
C TYR A 448 -14.22 3.58 -20.23
N HIS A 449 -13.73 3.56 -18.99
CA HIS A 449 -14.32 2.79 -17.89
C HIS A 449 -13.86 3.23 -16.50
N PHE A 450 -14.54 2.69 -15.50
CA PHE A 450 -14.07 2.54 -14.12
C PHE A 450 -14.31 1.09 -13.68
N LEU A 451 -13.73 0.65 -12.56
CA LEU A 451 -14.06 -0.64 -11.94
C LEU A 451 -14.87 -0.42 -10.68
N LYS A 452 -15.99 -1.11 -10.54
CA LYS A 452 -16.65 -1.28 -9.26
C LYS A 452 -16.18 -2.57 -8.60
N VAL A 453 -15.60 -2.47 -7.41
CA VAL A 453 -15.12 -3.61 -6.61
C VAL A 453 -16.07 -3.83 -5.44
N THR A 454 -16.58 -5.05 -5.30
CA THR A 454 -17.43 -5.49 -4.19
C THR A 454 -16.63 -6.43 -3.30
N VAL A 455 -16.52 -6.11 -2.01
CA VAL A 455 -15.86 -6.95 -1.00
C VAL A 455 -16.93 -7.53 -0.08
N SER A 456 -16.96 -8.85 0.05
CA SER A 456 -17.89 -9.59 0.90
C SER A 456 -17.11 -10.68 1.65
N GLY A 457 -16.66 -10.37 2.86
CA GLY A 457 -15.70 -11.19 3.58
C GLY A 457 -14.40 -11.35 2.77
N THR A 458 -14.10 -12.57 2.34
CA THR A 458 -12.90 -12.87 1.52
C THR A 458 -13.20 -13.05 0.04
N GLN A 459 -14.46 -12.83 -0.36
CA GLN A 459 -14.89 -12.80 -1.75
C GLN A 459 -14.75 -11.37 -2.28
N VAL A 460 -14.14 -11.23 -3.46
CA VAL A 460 -14.00 -9.96 -4.17
C VAL A 460 -14.57 -10.09 -5.57
N THR A 461 -15.54 -9.25 -5.92
CA THR A 461 -16.06 -9.15 -7.29
C THR A 461 -15.59 -7.84 -7.90
N VAL A 462 -14.91 -7.91 -9.04
CA VAL A 462 -14.49 -6.74 -9.81
C VAL A 462 -15.37 -6.66 -11.05
N ALA A 463 -16.10 -5.54 -11.20
CA ALA A 463 -17.02 -5.29 -12.30
C ALA A 463 -16.64 -4.00 -13.05
N PRO A 464 -15.76 -4.07 -14.05
CA PRO A 464 -15.51 -2.98 -14.98
C PRO A 464 -16.80 -2.52 -15.66
N THR A 465 -17.02 -1.22 -15.75
CA THR A 465 -18.20 -0.59 -16.37
C THR A 465 -17.75 0.50 -17.34
N ASP A 466 -18.20 0.41 -18.60
CA ASP A 466 -17.79 1.35 -19.63
C ASP A 466 -18.55 2.68 -19.60
N SER A 467 -18.16 3.63 -20.46
CA SER A 467 -18.76 4.98 -20.50
C SER A 467 -20.25 4.98 -20.82
N LEU A 468 -20.83 3.88 -21.31
CA LEU A 468 -22.27 3.74 -21.56
C LEU A 468 -22.98 2.92 -20.46
N GLY A 469 -22.31 2.61 -19.35
CA GLY A 469 -22.88 1.87 -18.23
C GLY A 469 -22.93 0.35 -18.44
N ARG A 470 -22.23 -0.19 -19.45
CA ARG A 470 -22.22 -1.65 -19.70
C ARG A 470 -21.08 -2.29 -18.93
N THR A 471 -21.40 -3.32 -18.15
CA THR A 471 -20.39 -4.13 -17.48
C THR A 471 -19.66 -5.05 -18.46
N PHE A 472 -18.37 -5.24 -18.27
CA PHE A 472 -17.56 -6.21 -19.03
C PHE A 472 -16.52 -6.86 -18.12
N ASP A 473 -16.03 -8.04 -18.50
CA ASP A 473 -15.01 -8.80 -17.75
C ASP A 473 -15.25 -8.89 -16.23
N VAL A 474 -16.50 -9.12 -15.83
CA VAL A 474 -16.85 -9.25 -14.41
C VAL A 474 -16.24 -10.54 -13.86
N GLN A 475 -15.38 -10.41 -12.85
CA GLN A 475 -14.69 -11.53 -12.20
C GLN A 475 -15.01 -11.58 -10.72
N THR A 476 -15.18 -12.78 -10.18
CA THR A 476 -15.32 -13.01 -8.74
C THR A 476 -14.21 -13.93 -8.26
N TYR A 477 -13.52 -13.47 -7.23
CA TYR A 477 -12.39 -14.13 -6.62
C TYR A 477 -12.77 -14.57 -5.22
N GLN A 478 -12.36 -15.78 -4.86
CA GLN A 478 -12.45 -16.27 -3.51
C GLN A 478 -11.04 -16.40 -2.97
N PHE A 479 -10.65 -15.49 -2.07
CA PHE A 479 -9.33 -15.56 -1.46
C PHE A 479 -9.39 -16.37 -0.18
N PRO A 480 -8.57 -17.42 -0.03
CA PRO A 480 -8.35 -18.02 1.27
C PRO A 480 -7.51 -17.04 2.08
N LEU A 481 -8.12 -16.37 3.08
CA LEU A 481 -7.32 -15.74 4.11
C LEU A 481 -6.74 -16.87 4.96
N SER A 482 -5.44 -17.09 4.87
CA SER A 482 -4.75 -18.13 5.61
C SER A 482 -4.92 -17.90 7.11
N ALA A 483 -5.80 -18.67 7.76
CA ALA A 483 -5.77 -18.86 9.20
C ALA A 483 -4.50 -19.68 9.53
N GLY A 484 -3.36 -19.00 9.64
CA GLY A 484 -2.08 -19.64 9.96
C GLY A 484 -0.90 -19.28 9.06
N GLN A 485 -0.93 -18.17 8.33
CA GLN A 485 0.34 -17.60 7.87
C GLN A 485 1.11 -17.18 9.15
N PRO A 486 2.35 -17.67 9.38
CA PRO A 486 3.13 -17.21 10.52
C PRO A 486 3.23 -15.68 10.45
N PRO A 487 3.34 -14.98 11.59
CA PRO A 487 3.38 -13.51 11.60
C PRO A 487 4.38 -13.02 10.55
N ALA A 488 3.94 -12.11 9.67
CA ALA A 488 4.81 -11.46 8.69
C ALA A 488 5.66 -10.34 9.34
N GLY A 489 5.89 -10.45 10.64
CA GLY A 489 6.76 -9.62 11.45
C GLY A 489 7.68 -10.51 12.29
N PRO A 490 8.59 -9.93 13.07
CA PRO A 490 9.45 -10.69 13.94
C PRO A 490 8.63 -11.59 14.87
N VAL A 491 8.88 -12.89 14.81
CA VAL A 491 8.31 -13.87 15.75
C VAL A 491 8.96 -13.74 17.13
N PHE A 492 10.01 -12.93 17.22
CA PHE A 492 10.61 -12.41 18.43
C PHE A 492 11.25 -11.04 18.15
N ALA A 493 11.00 -10.06 19.01
CA ALA A 493 11.72 -8.80 19.06
C ALA A 493 11.92 -8.36 20.52
N ASP A 494 13.00 -7.64 20.78
CA ASP A 494 13.28 -6.97 22.06
C ASP A 494 14.09 -5.69 21.79
N ASP A 495 13.49 -4.55 22.16
CA ASP A 495 14.07 -3.19 22.15
C ASP A 495 14.65 -2.80 23.52
N PHE A 496 14.64 -3.72 24.50
CA PHE A 496 15.15 -3.52 25.87
C PHE A 496 14.46 -2.44 26.70
N GLU A 497 13.44 -1.76 26.17
CA GLU A 497 12.69 -0.70 26.85
C GLU A 497 11.90 -1.19 28.08
N ALA A 498 11.73 -2.51 28.22
CA ALA A 498 11.22 -3.13 29.45
C ALA A 498 12.19 -3.01 30.64
N GLY A 499 13.43 -2.57 30.44
CA GLY A 499 14.43 -2.36 31.48
C GLY A 499 15.00 -3.66 32.07
N ASN A 500 14.77 -4.81 31.42
CA ASN A 500 15.24 -6.11 31.90
C ASN A 500 15.34 -7.13 30.76
N MET A 501 15.94 -8.30 31.06
CA MET A 501 16.16 -9.40 30.09
C MET A 501 14.98 -10.38 29.99
N GLY A 502 13.78 -10.01 30.46
CA GLY A 502 12.62 -10.90 30.62
C GLY A 502 12.06 -11.44 29.30
N ALA A 503 12.36 -10.81 28.16
CA ALA A 503 11.99 -11.31 26.84
C ALA A 503 12.83 -12.54 26.43
N TRP A 504 14.00 -12.75 27.03
CA TRP A 504 14.95 -13.82 26.68
C TRP A 504 14.77 -15.07 27.53
N SER A 505 14.98 -16.24 26.93
CA SER A 505 14.86 -17.53 27.63
C SER A 505 16.01 -17.79 28.60
N SER A 506 17.19 -17.24 28.33
CA SER A 506 18.32 -17.22 29.25
C SER A 506 19.28 -16.10 28.89
N SER A 507 19.92 -15.49 29.87
CA SER A 507 20.96 -14.48 29.65
C SER A 507 22.05 -14.61 30.72
N ALA A 508 23.23 -14.07 30.42
CA ALA A 508 24.33 -13.92 31.38
C ALA A 508 25.15 -12.70 31.00
N GLY A 509 25.58 -11.90 31.99
CA GLY A 509 26.56 -10.83 31.81
C GLY A 509 26.14 -9.59 31.02
N LEU A 510 25.02 -9.62 30.29
CA LEU A 510 24.43 -8.41 29.68
C LEU A 510 23.62 -7.62 30.71
N ILE A 511 23.77 -6.30 30.68
CA ILE A 511 23.09 -5.35 31.58
C ILE A 511 22.28 -4.38 30.71
N VAL A 512 21.00 -4.17 31.04
CA VAL A 512 20.19 -3.13 30.37
C VAL A 512 20.50 -1.78 31.03
N GLU A 513 20.88 -0.78 30.24
CA GLU A 513 21.30 0.55 30.68
C GLU A 513 20.86 1.65 29.71
N SER A 514 21.08 2.91 30.09
CA SER A 514 20.66 4.11 29.33
C SER A 514 21.84 4.95 28.80
N ASP A 515 23.08 4.51 28.98
CA ASP A 515 24.27 5.32 28.67
C ASP A 515 24.65 5.28 27.17
N LEU A 516 24.44 4.13 26.52
CA LEU A 516 24.70 3.92 25.10
C LEU A 516 23.52 3.18 24.48
N VAL A 517 22.65 3.93 23.79
CA VAL A 517 21.36 3.47 23.25
C VAL A 517 21.30 3.78 21.76
N HIS A 518 20.69 2.89 20.96
CA HIS A 518 20.47 3.13 19.53
C HIS A 518 19.17 3.90 19.32
N ALA A 519 18.07 3.35 19.83
CA ALA A 519 16.73 3.91 19.75
C ALA A 519 16.04 3.81 21.12
N GLY A 520 15.12 4.73 21.40
CA GLY A 520 14.45 4.74 22.72
C GLY A 520 15.35 5.26 23.84
N SER A 521 15.26 4.64 25.02
CA SER A 521 15.93 5.06 26.25
C SER A 521 16.84 3.99 26.85
N LEU A 522 16.78 2.73 26.38
CA LEU A 522 17.47 1.60 27.00
C LEU A 522 18.07 0.67 25.96
N ALA A 523 19.25 0.12 26.26
CA ALA A 523 19.92 -0.89 25.43
C ALA A 523 20.68 -1.90 26.32
N ALA A 524 21.03 -3.06 25.77
CA ALA A 524 21.78 -4.09 26.48
C ALA A 524 23.29 -3.99 26.23
N ARG A 525 24.09 -3.87 27.29
CA ARG A 525 25.55 -3.79 27.19
C ARG A 525 26.27 -4.98 27.80
N GLY A 526 27.28 -5.46 27.10
CA GLY A 526 28.25 -6.45 27.55
C GLY A 526 29.64 -5.84 27.64
N ASN A 527 30.02 -5.40 28.84
CA ASN A 527 31.36 -4.91 29.16
C ASN A 527 32.08 -5.93 30.05
N THR A 528 33.09 -6.60 29.51
CA THR A 528 33.70 -7.76 30.18
C THR A 528 35.18 -7.94 29.87
N THR A 529 35.90 -8.51 30.83
CA THR A 529 37.29 -8.99 30.66
C THR A 529 37.37 -10.51 30.53
N ASN A 530 36.23 -11.22 30.57
CA ASN A 530 36.16 -12.69 30.52
C ASN A 530 35.06 -13.23 29.59
N GLY A 531 34.44 -12.40 28.75
CA GLY A 531 33.82 -12.81 27.47
C GLY A 531 32.46 -13.51 27.48
N ALA A 532 31.83 -13.74 28.63
CA ALA A 532 30.53 -14.39 28.71
C ALA A 532 29.39 -13.38 28.94
N THR A 533 29.00 -12.67 27.88
CA THR A 533 27.86 -11.74 27.88
C THR A 533 26.90 -12.06 26.73
N TYR A 534 25.78 -12.73 27.02
CA TYR A 534 24.82 -13.17 26.01
C TYR A 534 23.37 -13.10 26.46
N ALA A 535 22.45 -13.10 25.48
CA ALA A 535 21.04 -13.42 25.65
C ALA A 535 20.61 -14.46 24.60
N LYS A 536 19.83 -15.47 24.99
CA LYS A 536 19.31 -16.55 24.13
C LYS A 536 17.80 -16.62 24.23
N LYS A 537 17.14 -16.68 23.08
CA LYS A 537 15.69 -16.82 22.95
C LYS A 537 15.35 -18.11 22.23
N SER A 538 14.59 -18.99 22.87
CA SER A 538 13.86 -20.05 22.16
C SER A 538 12.69 -19.44 21.40
N LEU A 539 12.62 -19.73 20.10
CA LEU A 539 11.57 -19.21 19.22
C LEU A 539 10.30 -20.08 19.33
N PRO A 540 9.11 -19.53 19.01
CA PRO A 540 7.85 -20.28 19.14
C PRO A 540 7.70 -21.42 18.13
N GLY A 541 8.54 -21.48 17.09
CA GLY A 541 8.50 -22.48 16.04
C GLY A 541 9.88 -22.93 15.56
N ARG A 542 9.86 -23.73 14.49
CA ARG A 542 11.05 -24.18 13.75
C ARG A 542 10.96 -23.62 12.34
N TYR A 543 12.00 -22.91 11.92
CA TYR A 543 11.98 -22.12 10.69
C TYR A 543 13.08 -22.58 9.76
N ALA A 544 12.69 -23.10 8.58
CA ALA A 544 13.65 -23.53 7.56
C ALA A 544 14.40 -22.32 6.97
N ASP A 545 13.71 -21.19 6.81
CA ASP A 545 14.27 -19.89 6.47
C ASP A 545 14.12 -18.94 7.68
N GLY A 546 15.12 -18.14 7.95
CA GLY A 546 15.15 -17.32 9.15
C GLY A 546 16.16 -16.19 9.06
N TYR A 547 15.72 -15.02 9.48
CA TYR A 547 16.46 -13.77 9.53
C TYR A 547 16.64 -13.42 11.00
N GLY A 548 17.88 -13.29 11.46
CA GLY A 548 18.20 -12.70 12.75
C GLY A 548 18.79 -11.31 12.54
N GLN A 549 18.31 -10.32 13.28
CA GLN A 549 18.79 -8.95 13.22
C GLN A 549 19.12 -8.43 14.62
N VAL A 550 20.12 -7.55 14.71
CA VAL A 550 20.46 -6.82 15.93
C VAL A 550 21.19 -5.53 15.56
N TRP A 551 20.89 -4.44 16.26
CA TRP A 551 21.73 -3.25 16.26
C TRP A 551 22.85 -3.42 17.28
N PHE A 552 24.07 -3.06 16.93
CA PHE A 552 25.20 -3.19 17.83
C PHE A 552 26.18 -2.03 17.72
N ALA A 553 26.84 -1.71 18.82
CA ALA A 553 27.91 -0.71 18.88
C ALA A 553 29.11 -1.27 19.64
N ILE A 554 30.27 -1.32 18.98
CA ILE A 554 31.52 -1.78 19.60
C ILE A 554 32.25 -0.56 20.18
N VAL A 555 32.28 -0.46 21.51
CA VAL A 555 33.01 0.59 22.24
C VAL A 555 34.49 0.26 22.32
N SER A 556 34.82 -1.00 22.64
CA SER A 556 36.19 -1.50 22.62
C SER A 556 36.24 -3.01 22.40
N GLN A 557 37.31 -3.52 21.82
CA GLN A 557 37.53 -4.95 21.66
C GLN A 557 39.03 -5.28 21.63
N GLN A 558 39.46 -6.20 22.49
CA GLN A 558 40.83 -6.74 22.48
C GLN A 558 40.88 -8.18 21.97
N ALA A 559 39.72 -8.81 21.82
CA ALA A 559 39.51 -10.14 21.27
C ALA A 559 38.35 -10.12 20.27
N GLN A 560 38.14 -11.22 19.56
CA GLN A 560 36.93 -11.41 18.75
C GLN A 560 35.67 -11.29 19.60
N VAL A 561 34.61 -10.70 19.05
CA VAL A 561 33.26 -10.66 19.62
C VAL A 561 32.27 -11.37 18.72
N ASN A 562 31.48 -12.29 19.26
CA ASN A 562 30.32 -12.85 18.56
C ASN A 562 29.11 -11.94 18.79
N LEU A 563 28.43 -11.52 17.72
CA LEU A 563 27.34 -10.55 17.77
C LEU A 563 25.97 -11.22 17.75
N LEU A 564 25.73 -12.06 16.73
CA LEU A 564 24.46 -12.71 16.49
C LEU A 564 24.67 -14.18 16.11
N ARG A 565 23.84 -15.08 16.65
CA ARG A 565 23.92 -16.51 16.42
C ARG A 565 22.53 -17.13 16.25
N LEU A 566 22.40 -17.99 15.25
CA LEU A 566 21.22 -18.83 15.03
C LEU A 566 21.48 -20.25 15.55
N ARG A 567 20.46 -20.85 16.17
CA ARG A 567 20.54 -22.14 16.85
C ARG A 567 19.35 -23.03 16.51
N ASP A 568 19.53 -24.34 16.66
CA ASP A 568 18.43 -25.31 16.54
C ASP A 568 17.67 -25.49 17.86
N ALA A 569 16.64 -26.35 17.85
CA ALA A 569 15.76 -26.55 19.00
C ALA A 569 16.43 -27.31 20.17
N SER A 570 17.56 -27.97 19.94
CA SER A 570 18.38 -28.57 21.00
C SER A 570 19.29 -27.55 21.66
N GLY A 571 19.42 -26.36 21.06
CA GLY A 571 20.35 -25.31 21.44
C GLY A 571 21.70 -25.40 20.75
N ALA A 572 21.89 -26.32 19.81
CA ALA A 572 23.13 -26.42 19.03
C ALA A 572 23.32 -25.18 18.15
N SER A 573 24.58 -24.75 17.97
CA SER A 573 24.92 -23.61 17.11
C SER A 573 24.79 -24.02 15.65
N LEU A 574 24.23 -23.13 14.82
CA LEU A 574 24.07 -23.36 13.38
C LEU A 574 24.97 -22.44 12.55
N ALA A 575 24.93 -21.15 12.86
CA ALA A 575 25.83 -20.14 12.30
C ALA A 575 25.88 -18.92 13.22
N TYR A 576 26.98 -18.17 13.19
CA TYR A 576 27.08 -16.90 13.90
C TYR A 576 27.97 -15.88 13.20
N ALA A 577 27.58 -14.62 13.32
CA ALA A 577 28.36 -13.48 12.87
C ALA A 577 29.22 -12.94 14.03
N TYR A 578 30.42 -12.50 13.68
CA TYR A 578 31.42 -12.04 14.65
C TYR A 578 32.26 -10.90 14.07
N VAL A 579 32.89 -10.13 14.94
CA VAL A 579 33.91 -9.14 14.59
C VAL A 579 35.25 -9.62 15.14
N THR A 580 36.26 -9.73 14.29
CA THR A 580 37.62 -10.13 14.69
C THR A 580 38.26 -9.07 15.60
N ALA A 581 39.33 -9.41 16.33
CA ALA A 581 40.08 -8.43 17.11
C ALA A 581 40.60 -7.24 16.28
N GLY A 582 40.82 -7.45 14.96
CA GLY A 582 41.21 -6.41 14.01
C GLY A 582 40.07 -5.54 13.48
N GLY A 583 38.83 -5.78 13.90
CA GLY A 583 37.66 -4.96 13.52
C GLY A 583 36.93 -5.43 12.26
N HIS A 584 37.31 -6.57 11.67
CA HIS A 584 36.66 -7.07 10.46
C HIS A 584 35.48 -7.99 10.76
N LEU A 585 34.37 -7.81 10.02
CA LEU A 585 33.17 -8.65 10.11
C LEU A 585 33.41 -10.03 9.48
N GLY A 586 32.94 -11.08 10.13
CA GLY A 586 33.00 -12.45 9.64
C GLY A 586 31.77 -13.27 10.00
N ILE A 587 31.64 -14.43 9.34
CA ILE A 587 30.60 -15.42 9.59
C ILE A 587 31.25 -16.78 9.83
N HIS A 588 30.73 -17.52 10.81
CA HIS A 588 31.07 -18.92 11.06
C HIS A 588 29.85 -19.78 10.76
N ASN A 589 30.05 -20.85 10.03
CA ASN A 589 29.04 -21.85 9.70
C ASN A 589 29.37 -23.14 10.46
N ASP A 590 28.67 -23.37 11.57
CA ASP A 590 28.89 -24.55 12.43
C ASP A 590 28.51 -25.86 11.73
N SER A 591 27.71 -25.81 10.66
CA SER A 591 27.32 -27.00 9.89
C SER A 591 28.51 -27.58 9.11
N THR A 592 29.47 -26.74 8.72
CA THR A 592 30.69 -27.15 8.00
C THR A 592 31.97 -26.91 8.80
N GLY A 593 31.88 -26.24 9.95
CA GLY A 593 33.03 -25.78 10.74
C GLY A 593 33.86 -24.69 10.05
N SER A 594 33.32 -24.03 9.02
CA SER A 594 34.06 -23.06 8.21
C SER A 594 33.84 -21.62 8.69
N SER A 595 34.91 -20.83 8.71
CA SER A 595 34.87 -19.38 8.97
C SER A 595 35.28 -18.60 7.73
N VAL A 596 34.56 -17.52 7.43
CA VAL A 596 34.96 -16.52 6.44
C VAL A 596 35.03 -15.16 7.14
N THR A 597 36.10 -14.41 6.87
CA THR A 597 36.26 -13.03 7.34
C THR A 597 36.32 -12.12 6.12
N SER A 598 35.52 -11.06 6.14
CA SER A 598 35.47 -10.07 5.07
C SER A 598 36.57 -9.02 5.23
N THR A 599 36.73 -8.16 4.22
CA THR A 599 37.52 -6.92 4.35
C THR A 599 36.71 -5.76 4.94
N VAL A 600 35.42 -5.97 5.25
CA VAL A 600 34.55 -4.92 5.82
C VAL A 600 34.97 -4.67 7.27
N THR A 601 35.43 -3.46 7.54
CA THR A 601 35.76 -2.98 8.88
C THR A 601 34.51 -2.41 9.53
N VAL A 602 34.18 -2.87 10.73
CA VAL A 602 33.15 -2.25 11.57
C VAL A 602 33.75 -1.01 12.23
N THR A 603 33.18 0.14 11.91
CA THR A 603 33.62 1.43 12.46
C THR A 603 33.03 1.69 13.85
N PRO A 604 33.55 2.68 14.61
CA PRO A 604 32.86 3.13 15.82
C PRO A 604 31.48 3.71 15.48
N GLY A 605 30.46 3.34 16.26
CA GLY A 605 29.07 3.76 16.06
C GLY A 605 28.09 2.60 16.17
N TRP A 606 26.81 2.89 15.98
CA TRP A 606 25.75 1.88 15.88
C TRP A 606 25.67 1.36 14.44
N HIS A 607 25.56 0.03 14.33
CA HIS A 607 25.46 -0.68 13.07
C HIS A 607 24.34 -1.72 13.13
N ALA A 608 23.61 -1.90 12.03
CA ALA A 608 22.59 -2.92 11.88
C ALA A 608 23.20 -4.18 11.28
N LEU A 609 23.17 -5.30 11.99
CA LEU A 609 23.61 -6.60 11.50
C LEU A 609 22.41 -7.49 11.21
N GLU A 610 22.36 -8.06 10.00
CA GLU A 610 21.38 -9.09 9.65
C GLU A 610 22.08 -10.35 9.13
N VAL A 611 21.60 -11.51 9.57
CA VAL A 611 22.03 -12.83 9.09
C VAL A 611 20.79 -13.63 8.68
N ARG A 612 20.75 -14.05 7.41
CA ARG A 612 19.77 -15.03 6.94
C ARG A 612 20.40 -16.41 6.83
N ARG A 613 19.72 -17.41 7.37
CA ARG A 613 20.03 -18.82 7.14
C ARG A 613 18.79 -19.57 6.66
N ALA A 614 18.85 -20.06 5.43
CA ALA A 614 17.78 -20.83 4.80
C ALA A 614 18.25 -22.25 4.46
N VAL A 615 17.51 -23.27 4.89
CA VAL A 615 17.76 -24.68 4.56
C VAL A 615 16.88 -25.09 3.38
N ASP A 616 17.44 -25.71 2.34
CA ASP A 616 16.65 -26.36 1.30
C ASP A 616 16.08 -27.68 1.83
N THR A 617 14.76 -27.78 1.93
CA THR A 617 14.09 -28.97 2.47
C THR A 617 13.91 -30.09 1.45
N THR A 618 14.45 -29.96 0.24
CA THR A 618 14.33 -30.97 -0.81
C THR A 618 15.15 -32.22 -0.48
N ALA A 619 14.46 -33.26 0.03
CA ALA A 619 14.94 -34.62 0.25
C ALA A 619 16.45 -34.80 0.59
N GLY A 620 16.89 -34.20 1.70
CA GLY A 620 18.13 -34.58 2.39
C GLY A 620 19.42 -33.91 1.90
N THR A 621 19.33 -32.85 1.10
CA THR A 621 20.51 -32.03 0.77
C THR A 621 20.85 -31.10 1.94
N ALA A 622 22.13 -30.90 2.20
CA ALA A 622 22.62 -29.91 3.17
C ALA A 622 22.74 -28.51 2.57
N THR A 623 22.35 -28.35 1.30
CA THR A 623 22.44 -27.09 0.55
C THR A 623 21.38 -26.10 1.03
N GLY A 624 21.72 -24.82 1.03
CA GLY A 624 20.85 -23.73 1.42
C GLY A 624 21.51 -22.37 1.20
N ARG A 625 21.09 -21.37 1.95
CA ARG A 625 21.58 -19.99 1.90
C ARG A 625 22.14 -19.57 3.23
N LEU A 626 23.25 -18.86 3.19
CA LEU A 626 23.81 -18.13 4.33
C LEU A 626 24.20 -16.75 3.82
N GLU A 627 23.47 -15.72 4.23
CA GLU A 627 23.59 -14.36 3.69
C GLU A 627 23.73 -13.38 4.86
N VAL A 628 24.56 -12.33 4.67
CA VAL A 628 24.91 -11.36 5.73
C VAL A 628 24.80 -9.95 5.17
N TRP A 629 24.15 -9.06 5.92
CA TRP A 629 24.08 -7.63 5.64
C TRP A 629 24.64 -6.83 6.83
N LEU A 630 25.30 -5.72 6.52
CA LEU A 630 25.70 -4.70 7.48
C LEU A 630 25.13 -3.36 7.01
N ASP A 631 24.38 -2.68 7.86
CA ASP A 631 23.71 -1.40 7.57
C ASP A 631 22.83 -1.45 6.31
N GLY A 632 22.14 -2.58 6.12
CA GLY A 632 21.31 -2.84 4.94
C GLY A 632 22.08 -3.20 3.66
N ALA A 633 23.41 -3.09 3.64
CA ALA A 633 24.24 -3.46 2.49
C ALA A 633 24.68 -4.93 2.55
N PRO A 634 24.49 -5.73 1.47
CA PRO A 634 24.92 -7.12 1.44
C PRO A 634 26.45 -7.24 1.48
N VAL A 635 26.97 -8.07 2.37
CA VAL A 635 28.41 -8.37 2.46
C VAL A 635 28.69 -9.60 1.61
N ALA A 636 28.98 -9.37 0.33
CA ALA A 636 29.12 -10.42 -0.68
C ALA A 636 30.14 -11.52 -0.31
N SER A 637 31.25 -11.16 0.34
CA SER A 637 32.27 -12.13 0.77
C SER A 637 31.82 -13.07 1.91
N LEU A 638 30.74 -12.71 2.63
CA LEU A 638 30.16 -13.52 3.69
C LEU A 638 28.86 -14.22 3.26
N SER A 639 28.39 -13.96 2.03
CA SER A 639 27.08 -14.38 1.55
C SER A 639 27.19 -15.43 0.45
N SER A 640 26.38 -16.48 0.54
CA SER A 640 26.27 -17.53 -0.47
C SER A 640 24.83 -18.01 -0.62
N ALA A 641 24.36 -18.00 -1.86
CA ALA A 641 23.07 -18.53 -2.27
C ALA A 641 23.05 -20.07 -2.39
N ALA A 642 24.21 -20.73 -2.25
CA ALA A 642 24.40 -22.17 -2.36
C ALA A 642 25.47 -22.62 -1.35
N ALA A 643 25.20 -22.44 -0.07
CA ALA A 643 26.04 -22.90 1.03
C ALA A 643 25.58 -24.26 1.55
N ASP A 644 26.50 -25.11 2.02
CA ASP A 644 26.12 -26.21 2.91
C ASP A 644 25.81 -25.62 4.29
N VAL A 645 24.54 -25.62 4.68
CA VAL A 645 24.07 -25.10 5.97
C VAL A 645 23.49 -26.23 6.83
N GLY A 646 23.71 -27.50 6.49
CA GLY A 646 23.08 -28.62 7.16
C GLY A 646 21.56 -28.67 7.00
N THR A 647 20.90 -29.55 7.76
CA THR A 647 19.45 -29.84 7.62
C THR A 647 18.60 -29.34 8.80
N ALA A 648 19.22 -28.85 9.88
CA ALA A 648 18.51 -28.42 11.07
C ALA A 648 17.84 -27.04 10.87
N PRO A 649 16.54 -26.88 11.19
CA PRO A 649 15.86 -25.60 11.12
C PRO A 649 16.30 -24.65 12.25
N ASN A 650 16.18 -23.34 11.99
CA ASN A 650 16.37 -22.30 13.00
C ASN A 650 15.26 -22.39 14.06
N ALA A 651 15.60 -22.38 15.33
CA ALA A 651 14.64 -22.43 16.44
C ALA A 651 15.05 -21.62 17.67
N ALA A 652 16.21 -20.96 17.64
CA ALA A 652 16.63 -20.03 18.66
C ALA A 652 17.51 -18.90 18.09
N LEU A 653 17.33 -17.70 18.64
CA LEU A 653 18.18 -16.52 18.41
C LEU A 653 19.10 -16.33 19.61
N GLN A 654 20.34 -15.91 19.37
CA GLN A 654 21.24 -15.43 20.41
C GLN A 654 21.91 -14.13 19.97
N ILE A 655 22.01 -13.19 20.90
CA ILE A 655 22.93 -12.04 20.80
C ILE A 655 24.07 -12.20 21.81
N GLY A 656 25.21 -11.60 21.48
CA GLY A 656 26.40 -11.61 22.34
C GLY A 656 27.14 -12.95 22.39
N ASP A 657 28.19 -12.97 23.20
CA ASP A 657 29.20 -14.02 23.21
C ASP A 657 29.05 -14.96 24.42
N THR A 658 29.25 -16.26 24.15
CA THR A 658 29.25 -17.32 25.17
C THR A 658 30.67 -17.76 25.54
N GLN A 659 31.70 -17.22 24.88
CA GLN A 659 33.07 -17.69 24.99
C GLN A 659 33.83 -16.99 26.13
N THR A 660 34.33 -17.76 27.09
CA THR A 660 35.14 -17.21 28.18
C THR A 660 36.52 -16.74 27.72
N GLY A 661 37.13 -15.82 28.45
CA GLY A 661 38.51 -15.34 28.23
C GLY A 661 38.67 -14.28 27.14
N ARG A 662 37.58 -13.60 26.76
CA ARG A 662 37.60 -12.49 25.78
C ARG A 662 37.34 -11.15 26.49
N THR A 663 38.07 -10.11 26.09
CA THR A 663 37.91 -8.75 26.63
C THR A 663 37.33 -7.84 25.57
N TYR A 664 36.17 -7.24 25.85
CA TYR A 664 35.45 -6.35 24.95
C TYR A 664 34.37 -5.53 25.69
N ASP A 665 33.87 -4.52 25.01
CA ASP A 665 32.74 -3.69 25.40
C ASP A 665 31.85 -3.43 24.18
N VAL A 666 30.66 -4.02 24.18
CA VAL A 666 29.69 -3.97 23.07
C VAL A 666 28.28 -3.73 23.61
N ALA A 667 27.56 -2.82 22.98
CA ALA A 667 26.13 -2.60 23.21
C ALA A 667 25.30 -3.25 22.09
N PHE A 668 24.09 -3.68 22.44
CA PHE A 668 23.11 -4.30 21.59
C PHE A 668 21.75 -3.64 21.80
N ASP A 669 21.02 -3.46 20.72
CA ASP A 669 19.69 -2.89 20.71
C ASP A 669 18.84 -3.53 19.61
N ASP A 670 17.52 -3.36 19.66
CA ASP A 670 16.57 -3.72 18.59
C ASP A 670 16.78 -5.16 18.05
N ALA A 671 16.91 -6.15 18.94
CA ALA A 671 17.21 -7.53 18.56
C ALA A 671 15.93 -8.24 18.08
N SER A 672 15.98 -8.93 16.94
CA SER A 672 14.80 -9.59 16.38
C SER A 672 15.09 -10.85 15.56
N PHE A 673 14.05 -11.68 15.38
CA PHE A 673 14.06 -12.81 14.47
C PHE A 673 12.72 -12.93 13.72
N ALA A 674 12.78 -13.14 12.42
CA ALA A 674 11.61 -13.39 11.56
C ALA A 674 11.84 -14.53 10.56
N PRO A 675 10.77 -15.21 10.12
CA PRO A 675 10.82 -16.16 9.00
C PRO A 675 10.83 -15.49 7.62
N THR A 676 10.70 -14.17 7.56
CA THR A 676 10.71 -13.33 6.36
C THR A 676 11.74 -12.23 6.52
N TRP A 677 12.18 -11.63 5.41
CA TRP A 677 13.20 -10.57 5.45
C TRP A 677 12.74 -9.39 6.31
N MET A 678 13.62 -8.90 7.18
CA MET A 678 13.37 -7.76 8.05
C MET A 678 14.16 -6.58 7.50
N ALA A 679 13.49 -5.66 6.79
CA ALA A 679 14.15 -4.42 6.42
C ALA A 679 14.78 -3.78 7.68
N PRO A 680 15.97 -3.17 7.56
CA PRO A 680 16.57 -2.46 8.68
C PRO A 680 15.57 -1.40 9.14
N ASN A 681 15.10 -1.50 10.40
CA ASN A 681 14.19 -0.59 11.16
C ASN A 681 12.79 -1.11 11.56
N ALA A 682 12.47 -2.40 11.40
CA ALA A 682 11.12 -2.91 11.73
C ALA A 682 10.75 -2.94 13.25
N VAL A 683 11.67 -2.64 14.18
CA VAL A 683 11.49 -2.97 15.62
C VAL A 683 10.93 -1.82 16.47
N ALA A 684 11.08 -0.56 16.08
CA ALA A 684 10.74 0.59 16.94
C ALA A 684 9.23 0.83 17.21
N ALA A 685 8.31 0.13 16.53
CA ALA A 685 6.88 0.46 16.56
C ALA A 685 5.98 -0.50 17.37
N SER A 686 6.50 -1.61 17.91
CA SER A 686 5.62 -2.70 18.41
C SER A 686 5.30 -2.70 19.91
N ASN A 687 6.02 -1.94 20.75
CA ASN A 687 5.87 -2.05 22.21
C ASN A 687 5.14 -0.90 22.93
N ALA A 688 4.69 0.15 22.21
CA ALA A 688 4.01 1.29 22.84
C ALA A 688 2.52 1.06 23.18
N LEU A 689 1.92 -0.09 22.86
CA LEU A 689 0.46 -0.33 23.03
C LEU A 689 0.08 -1.31 24.15
N SER A 690 1.00 -1.73 25.02
CA SER A 690 0.70 -2.75 26.05
C SER A 690 0.55 -2.23 27.49
N SER A 691 0.80 -0.95 27.82
CA SER A 691 0.86 -0.54 29.24
C SER A 691 -0.42 0.04 29.86
N ASP A 692 -1.48 0.37 29.10
CA ASP A 692 -2.63 1.13 29.65
C ASP A 692 -4.03 0.49 29.53
N LEU A 693 -4.13 -0.84 29.60
CA LEU A 693 -5.40 -1.52 29.85
C LEU A 693 -5.33 -2.42 31.08
N ARG A 694 -5.20 -1.81 32.27
CA ARG A 694 -5.60 -2.49 33.51
C ARG A 694 -7.12 -2.54 33.58
N ALA A 695 -7.67 -3.69 33.26
CA ALA A 695 -9.07 -4.04 33.45
C ALA A 695 -9.52 -3.78 34.90
N VAL A 696 -10.37 -2.77 35.11
CA VAL A 696 -11.19 -2.65 36.31
C VAL A 696 -12.36 -3.61 36.16
N ALA A 697 -12.23 -4.80 36.75
CA ALA A 697 -13.32 -5.75 36.86
C ALA A 697 -14.26 -5.33 38.01
N LEU A 698 -15.34 -4.62 37.69
CA LEU A 698 -16.50 -4.51 38.58
C LEU A 698 -17.26 -5.84 38.57
N ARG A 699 -17.33 -6.51 39.72
CA ARG A 699 -18.17 -7.70 39.93
C ARG A 699 -19.63 -7.29 40.17
N PRO A 700 -20.63 -8.02 39.64
CA PRO A 700 -22.02 -7.84 40.01
C PRO A 700 -22.41 -8.66 41.24
N GLY A 701 -22.94 -7.98 42.27
CA GLY A 701 -23.99 -8.41 43.22
C GLY A 701 -23.77 -9.61 44.16
N VAL A 702 -24.11 -9.41 45.46
CA VAL A 702 -25.16 -10.16 46.21
C VAL A 702 -25.09 -9.81 47.72
N ARG A 703 -26.07 -8.97 48.13
CA ARG A 703 -26.88 -8.87 49.37
C ARG A 703 -27.02 -7.45 49.86
#